data_AF-A0A364N3Q6-F1
#
_entry.id   AF-A0A364N3Q6-F1
#
_cell.length_a   1.000
_cell.length_b   1.000
_cell.length_c   1.000
_cell.angle_alpha   90.00
_cell.angle_beta   90.00
_cell.angle_gamma   90.00
#
_symmetry.space_group_name_H-M   'P 1'
#
loop_
_entity.id
_entity.type
_entity.pdbx_description
1 polymer ?
#
loop_
_entity_poly.entity_id
_entity_poly.type
_entity_poly.pdbx_seq_one_letter_code
_entity_poly.pdbx_strand_id
1 'polypeptide(L)'
;MSTTKRGVIAAFLDRLATRQLGFPPETCSYTVQGVRIPVLNGGEIFELAADLYLPLLPQGEKPVGTILIRCPYGRGPLFAILSARPYAARGYQCLLVSCRGTFGSGGEFEPWRNEEEDGHAVVAWMRQQSWYTGSFATSGGSYLGFVQWALLKSPPSDMVAAVIQCAPHDFGKQLWGTGSLALEWISWAENILRQEETGIISTIQRLLIPKMIKRILGRFPMAASIKAHFSGRAPWLDYVVDHPDTSDPFYNQLDFTEALEHANIPILLVSGWYDVFMSQTMEQYTRLSERNTNVALLMGPWNHMQVGRQTKAHQKSFHWLEEHLRERITLTEKSPVQYFVTGADLWQSAQRWPPLTSEQQLFLRADGRLSGERPSLQEGSSQFTFNPNQPTPTIGGNLLLGGGSMDDTALASRSDVITFTTETLDKDVEVAGKIAVQLSYSSDNPDIDVFARISQVDNKGHSRNITETYKRLGVNNEVEIITLHLNDCAHRSCRPSLITDQGTWTKVRLEQTYFCLFPRTKMLKVQHSATTPPQKPSIFLRRTVHIQFPFSPLQLVISIMSKPKVLIIGCGAVGLTQGYILSSGADITYLVRTGRTSAFQPPKKLYDYKDDKLHVFSDYRVVESVDEVADETFYCILDTLDGHTVQSQSGISTLQAVGGLIRKHAATFVAYSAIGLDIDEHYARTLGVARERLMPVASMLAHQPTSSISLPDSATADLARQADMLYSHMPPNYGLIVFNSQPKLTRALADVYEKHARLRIQVLPGFIASSGFLLGILQLVAWALDGFHPFPEFRGNKEIWGLLVRAQREVLRMPRFGWLGWFASLLVGSWATGKMMTGPVKTAVPLAYHEFNAFHHGSKVIKQDVKVLEDLVMEGEKAGMKMVALREILRRAERIVGDEVAASH
;
A
#
# COMPACT_ATOMS: atom_id res chain seq x y z
N MET A 1 -22.31 -43.45 -4.65
CA MET A 1 -22.63 -42.01 -4.67
C MET A 1 -22.89 -41.61 -6.12
N SER A 2 -23.92 -40.81 -6.40
CA SER A 2 -24.20 -40.32 -7.76
C SER A 2 -23.24 -39.16 -8.06
N THR A 3 -22.50 -39.26 -9.15
CA THR A 3 -21.57 -38.23 -9.64
C THR A 3 -22.21 -37.54 -10.83
N THR A 4 -22.41 -36.23 -10.73
CA THR A 4 -23.09 -35.44 -11.77
C THR A 4 -22.08 -34.61 -12.55
N LYS A 5 -22.05 -34.78 -13.87
CA LYS A 5 -21.23 -33.94 -14.75
C LYS A 5 -21.87 -32.57 -14.93
N ARG A 6 -21.07 -31.50 -14.94
CA ARG A 6 -21.53 -30.14 -15.22
C ARG A 6 -22.15 -30.07 -16.63
N GLY A 7 -23.44 -29.74 -16.71
CA GLY A 7 -24.16 -29.59 -17.97
C GLY A 7 -23.79 -28.32 -18.75
N VAL A 8 -24.12 -28.28 -20.04
CA VAL A 8 -23.75 -27.18 -20.96
C VAL A 8 -24.36 -25.83 -20.54
N ILE A 9 -25.62 -25.82 -20.10
CA ILE A 9 -26.28 -24.59 -19.63
C ILE A 9 -25.61 -24.05 -18.36
N ALA A 10 -25.35 -24.92 -17.38
CA ALA A 10 -24.61 -24.55 -16.18
C ALA A 10 -23.21 -24.03 -16.53
N ALA A 11 -22.53 -24.66 -17.50
CA ALA A 11 -21.24 -24.21 -17.99
C ALA A 11 -21.28 -22.79 -18.56
N PHE A 12 -22.28 -22.48 -19.39
CA PHE A 12 -22.49 -21.14 -19.93
C PHE A 12 -22.73 -20.10 -18.83
N LEU A 13 -23.61 -20.42 -17.87
CA LEU A 13 -23.95 -19.50 -16.77
C LEU A 13 -22.76 -19.24 -15.84
N ASP A 14 -22.01 -20.27 -15.41
CA ASP A 14 -20.87 -20.00 -14.55
C ASP A 14 -19.74 -19.28 -15.31
N ARG A 15 -19.57 -19.47 -16.63
CA ARG A 15 -18.61 -18.69 -17.42
C ARG A 15 -18.96 -17.20 -17.44
N LEU A 16 -20.24 -16.88 -17.61
CA LEU A 16 -20.71 -15.49 -17.56
C LEU A 16 -20.46 -14.88 -16.17
N ALA A 17 -20.84 -15.60 -15.12
CA ALA A 17 -20.66 -15.14 -13.74
C ALA A 17 -19.17 -14.98 -13.36
N THR A 18 -18.35 -16.00 -13.62
CA THR A 18 -16.92 -15.96 -13.28
C THR A 18 -16.13 -14.93 -14.08
N ARG A 19 -16.54 -14.64 -15.33
CA ARG A 19 -15.97 -13.55 -16.12
C ARG A 19 -16.27 -12.17 -15.50
N GLN A 20 -17.48 -11.95 -14.98
CA GLN A 20 -17.82 -10.71 -14.28
C GLN A 20 -17.02 -10.57 -12.97
N LEU A 21 -16.78 -11.68 -12.28
CA LEU A 21 -15.92 -11.73 -11.10
C LEU A 21 -14.41 -11.65 -11.45
N GLY A 22 -14.04 -11.60 -12.73
CA GLY A 22 -12.67 -11.40 -13.24
C GLY A 22 -11.75 -12.59 -13.12
N PHE A 23 -12.27 -13.81 -12.95
CA PHE A 23 -11.46 -15.00 -13.06
C PHE A 23 -10.93 -15.19 -14.50
N PRO A 24 -9.75 -15.80 -14.70
CA PRO A 24 -9.24 -16.12 -16.04
C PRO A 24 -10.16 -17.12 -16.74
N PRO A 25 -10.04 -17.36 -18.06
CA PRO A 25 -10.84 -18.38 -18.75
C PRO A 25 -10.78 -19.75 -18.06
N GLU A 26 -11.88 -20.51 -18.11
CA GLU A 26 -11.91 -21.89 -17.62
C GLU A 26 -10.94 -22.77 -18.41
N THR A 27 -10.23 -23.68 -17.73
CA THR A 27 -9.30 -24.63 -18.37
C THR A 27 -9.89 -26.02 -18.52
N CYS A 28 -10.91 -26.36 -17.72
CA CYS A 28 -11.55 -27.67 -17.73
C CYS A 28 -13.03 -27.60 -17.29
N SER A 29 -13.74 -28.71 -17.47
CA SER A 29 -15.04 -28.93 -16.82
C SER A 29 -14.83 -29.72 -15.52
N TYR A 30 -15.90 -30.01 -14.77
CA TYR A 30 -15.82 -30.77 -13.51
C TYR A 30 -17.06 -31.64 -13.29
N THR A 31 -16.94 -32.59 -12.36
CA THR A 31 -18.05 -33.35 -11.79
C THR A 31 -18.30 -32.95 -10.35
N VAL A 32 -19.54 -33.11 -9.89
CA VAL A 32 -19.93 -32.90 -8.50
C VAL A 32 -20.40 -34.22 -7.90
N GLN A 33 -19.85 -34.58 -6.75
CA GLN A 33 -20.22 -35.76 -5.99
C GLN A 33 -20.65 -35.34 -4.58
N GLY A 34 -21.88 -35.68 -4.19
CA GLY A 34 -22.31 -35.54 -2.79
C GLY A 34 -21.61 -36.58 -1.92
N VAL A 35 -20.99 -36.14 -0.83
CA VAL A 35 -20.28 -36.97 0.14
C VAL A 35 -20.76 -36.71 1.57
N ARG A 36 -20.55 -37.69 2.44
CA ARG A 36 -20.87 -37.65 3.87
C ARG A 36 -19.58 -37.84 4.67
N ILE A 37 -19.33 -36.94 5.60
CA ILE A 37 -18.10 -36.89 6.39
C ILE A 37 -18.47 -37.25 7.83
N PRO A 38 -18.09 -38.43 8.34
CA PRO A 38 -18.35 -38.80 9.72
C PRO A 38 -17.50 -37.93 10.66
N VAL A 39 -18.14 -37.39 11.69
CA VAL A 39 -17.50 -36.62 12.76
C VAL A 39 -17.85 -37.28 14.08
N LEU A 40 -16.83 -37.53 14.90
CA LEU A 40 -16.98 -38.01 16.28
C LEU A 40 -16.80 -36.80 17.20
N ASN A 41 -17.84 -36.44 17.96
CA ASN A 41 -17.85 -35.31 18.89
C ASN A 41 -18.51 -35.75 20.19
N GLY A 42 -17.82 -35.62 21.33
CA GLY A 42 -18.41 -35.93 22.64
C GLY A 42 -18.94 -37.37 22.81
N GLY A 43 -18.50 -38.32 21.97
CA GLY A 43 -18.98 -39.71 21.97
C GLY A 43 -20.13 -40.00 20.99
N GLU A 44 -20.68 -38.98 20.32
CA GLU A 44 -21.69 -39.13 19.29
C GLU A 44 -21.07 -39.07 17.89
N ILE A 45 -21.61 -39.86 16.95
CA ILE A 45 -21.23 -39.83 15.55
C ILE A 45 -22.37 -39.21 14.75
N PHE A 46 -22.07 -38.12 14.04
CA PHE A 46 -22.97 -37.56 13.02
C PHE A 46 -22.20 -37.34 11.71
N GLU A 47 -22.93 -37.09 10.63
CA GLU A 47 -22.33 -36.85 9.32
C GLU A 47 -22.51 -35.41 8.85
N LEU A 48 -21.41 -34.75 8.48
CA LEU A 48 -21.46 -33.50 7.74
C LEU A 48 -21.69 -33.77 6.25
N ALA A 49 -22.59 -33.00 5.65
CA ALA A 49 -22.90 -33.08 4.24
C ALA A 49 -21.92 -32.21 3.42
N ALA A 50 -21.32 -32.76 2.37
CA ALA A 50 -20.39 -32.01 1.53
C ALA A 50 -20.55 -32.33 0.05
N ASP A 51 -20.21 -31.36 -0.81
CA ASP A 51 -20.11 -31.53 -2.26
C ASP A 51 -18.63 -31.50 -2.65
N LEU A 52 -18.17 -32.57 -3.28
CA LEU A 52 -16.84 -32.71 -3.82
C LEU A 52 -16.86 -32.38 -5.31
N TYR A 53 -16.15 -31.32 -5.70
CA TYR A 53 -15.98 -30.86 -7.07
C TYR A 53 -14.65 -31.39 -7.60
N LEU A 54 -14.70 -32.28 -8.59
CA LEU A 54 -13.55 -32.92 -9.20
C LEU A 54 -13.34 -32.40 -10.63
N PRO A 55 -12.18 -31.82 -10.97
CA PRO A 55 -11.90 -31.33 -12.30
C PRO A 55 -11.74 -32.50 -13.29
N LEU A 56 -12.25 -32.33 -14.50
CA LEU A 56 -12.09 -33.28 -15.61
C LEU A 56 -10.85 -32.90 -16.42
N LEU A 57 -9.74 -33.56 -16.11
CA LEU A 57 -8.43 -33.29 -16.70
C LEU A 57 -8.05 -34.32 -17.77
N PRO A 58 -7.16 -33.98 -18.72
CA PRO A 58 -6.56 -34.93 -19.64
C PRO A 58 -5.90 -36.11 -18.92
N GLN A 59 -5.80 -37.25 -19.62
CA GLN A 59 -5.26 -38.47 -19.05
C GLN A 59 -3.81 -38.28 -18.59
N GLY A 60 -3.53 -38.62 -17.32
CA GLY A 60 -2.21 -38.50 -16.71
C GLY A 60 -1.95 -37.16 -15.99
N GLU A 61 -2.82 -36.16 -16.17
CA GLU A 61 -2.75 -34.92 -15.40
C GLU A 61 -3.36 -35.08 -14.00
N LYS A 62 -2.74 -34.42 -13.02
CA LYS A 62 -3.23 -34.39 -11.63
C LYS A 62 -3.88 -33.04 -11.34
N PRO A 63 -4.88 -33.00 -10.46
CA PRO A 63 -5.44 -31.74 -10.01
C PRO A 63 -4.39 -30.85 -9.35
N VAL A 64 -4.57 -29.54 -9.54
CA VAL A 64 -3.64 -28.50 -9.12
C VAL A 64 -3.43 -28.49 -7.60
N GLY A 65 -4.52 -28.69 -6.86
CA GLY A 65 -4.52 -28.75 -5.40
C GLY A 65 -5.94 -28.91 -4.86
N THR A 66 -6.07 -29.12 -3.55
CA THR A 66 -7.36 -29.20 -2.86
C THR A 66 -7.70 -27.86 -2.18
N ILE A 67 -8.93 -27.40 -2.34
CA ILE A 67 -9.48 -26.23 -1.64
C ILE A 67 -10.61 -26.70 -0.72
N LEU A 68 -10.48 -26.44 0.59
CA LEU A 68 -11.49 -26.73 1.59
C LEU A 68 -12.31 -25.47 1.89
N ILE A 69 -13.64 -25.62 1.87
CA ILE A 69 -14.60 -24.52 2.09
C ILE A 69 -15.67 -25.04 3.04
N ARG A 70 -15.81 -24.44 4.22
CA ARG A 70 -16.87 -24.77 5.20
C ARG A 70 -17.87 -23.63 5.26
N CYS A 71 -19.16 -23.92 5.07
CA CYS A 71 -20.21 -22.93 4.84
C CYS A 71 -21.50 -23.29 5.62
N PRO A 72 -22.02 -22.42 6.50
CA PRO A 72 -23.30 -22.66 7.18
C PRO A 72 -24.51 -22.23 6.33
N TYR A 73 -24.29 -21.57 5.19
CA TYR A 73 -25.35 -21.03 4.32
C TYR A 73 -25.73 -21.95 3.15
N GLY A 74 -25.23 -23.18 3.21
CA GLY A 74 -25.54 -24.24 2.26
C GLY A 74 -24.62 -24.31 1.05
N ARG A 75 -24.91 -25.30 0.21
CA ARG A 75 -24.07 -25.73 -0.92
C ARG A 75 -24.74 -25.50 -2.28
N GLY A 76 -25.83 -24.72 -2.28
CA GLY A 76 -26.59 -24.40 -3.48
C GLY A 76 -25.84 -23.51 -4.49
N PRO A 77 -26.41 -23.27 -5.67
CA PRO A 77 -25.72 -22.60 -6.78
C PRO A 77 -25.07 -21.26 -6.43
N LEU A 78 -25.69 -20.44 -5.58
CA LEU A 78 -25.18 -19.12 -5.18
C LEU A 78 -23.84 -19.21 -4.43
N PHE A 79 -23.75 -20.05 -3.39
CA PHE A 79 -22.50 -20.20 -2.65
C PHE A 79 -21.49 -21.04 -3.43
N ALA A 80 -21.94 -22.00 -4.24
CA ALA A 80 -21.05 -22.76 -5.11
C ALA A 80 -20.36 -21.87 -6.17
N ILE A 81 -21.07 -20.90 -6.77
CA ILE A 81 -20.48 -19.98 -7.78
C ILE A 81 -19.53 -18.95 -7.18
N LEU A 82 -19.74 -18.54 -5.92
CA LEU A 82 -18.85 -17.62 -5.21
C LEU A 82 -17.63 -18.31 -4.59
N SER A 83 -17.59 -19.66 -4.60
CA SER A 83 -16.57 -20.44 -3.89
C SER A 83 -16.00 -21.58 -4.74
N ALA A 84 -16.57 -22.79 -4.72
CA ALA A 84 -15.99 -24.00 -5.30
C ALA A 84 -15.95 -24.04 -6.85
N ARG A 85 -17.03 -23.63 -7.54
CA ARG A 85 -17.14 -23.79 -9.01
C ARG A 85 -16.07 -23.04 -9.81
N PRO A 86 -15.73 -21.78 -9.48
CA PRO A 86 -14.66 -21.05 -10.18
C PRO A 86 -13.32 -21.79 -10.14
N TYR A 87 -12.93 -22.34 -8.99
CA TYR A 87 -11.65 -23.04 -8.88
C TYR A 87 -11.70 -24.44 -9.53
N ALA A 88 -12.81 -25.16 -9.38
CA ALA A 88 -12.99 -26.47 -10.01
C ALA A 88 -12.89 -26.41 -11.54
N ALA A 89 -13.44 -25.37 -12.17
CA ALA A 89 -13.31 -25.14 -13.62
C ALA A 89 -11.90 -24.74 -14.08
N ARG A 90 -10.96 -24.59 -13.14
CA ARG A 90 -9.57 -24.18 -13.36
C ARG A 90 -8.56 -25.21 -12.85
N GLY A 91 -9.02 -26.45 -12.59
CA GLY A 91 -8.15 -27.60 -12.30
C GLY A 91 -7.95 -27.91 -10.81
N TYR A 92 -8.61 -27.19 -9.91
CA TYR A 92 -8.60 -27.48 -8.48
C TYR A 92 -9.65 -28.52 -8.09
N GLN A 93 -9.37 -29.30 -7.05
CA GLN A 93 -10.41 -30.04 -6.35
C GLN A 93 -10.99 -29.15 -5.26
N CYS A 94 -12.31 -29.13 -5.11
CA CYS A 94 -12.93 -28.34 -4.05
C CYS A 94 -13.87 -29.19 -3.20
N LEU A 95 -13.70 -29.16 -1.89
CA LEU A 95 -14.61 -29.76 -0.93
C LEU A 95 -15.41 -28.65 -0.25
N LEU A 96 -16.69 -28.53 -0.61
CA LEU A 96 -17.62 -27.58 -0.01
C LEU A 96 -18.50 -28.29 1.02
N VAL A 97 -18.27 -28.01 2.29
CA VAL A 97 -18.89 -28.69 3.44
C VAL A 97 -19.93 -27.79 4.09
N SER A 98 -21.13 -28.32 4.32
CA SER A 98 -22.13 -27.66 5.17
C SER A 98 -21.71 -27.77 6.64
N CYS A 99 -21.70 -26.66 7.38
CA CYS A 99 -21.46 -26.69 8.83
C CYS A 99 -22.49 -27.56 9.56
N ARG A 100 -22.13 -28.01 10.78
CA ARG A 100 -22.98 -28.85 11.65
C ARG A 100 -24.41 -28.30 11.75
N GLY A 101 -25.39 -29.19 11.67
CA GLY A 101 -26.82 -28.84 11.78
C GLY A 101 -27.40 -27.99 10.64
N THR A 102 -26.69 -27.81 9.52
CA THR A 102 -27.17 -26.99 8.39
C THR A 102 -27.19 -27.76 7.07
N PHE A 103 -28.20 -27.50 6.22
CA PHE A 103 -28.29 -27.96 4.83
C PHE A 103 -27.97 -29.45 4.64
N GLY A 104 -28.57 -30.27 5.51
CA GLY A 104 -28.47 -31.72 5.52
C GLY A 104 -27.30 -32.29 6.31
N SER A 105 -26.44 -31.49 6.92
CA SER A 105 -25.47 -31.95 7.93
C SER A 105 -26.20 -32.33 9.23
N GLY A 106 -25.76 -33.41 9.88
CA GLY A 106 -26.24 -33.80 11.20
C GLY A 106 -25.69 -32.91 12.34
N GLY A 107 -26.08 -33.24 13.57
CA GLY A 107 -25.80 -32.42 14.76
C GLY A 107 -26.72 -31.21 14.88
N GLU A 108 -26.53 -30.41 15.93
CA GLU A 108 -27.28 -29.18 16.15
C GLU A 108 -26.47 -27.95 15.71
N PHE A 109 -27.14 -26.99 15.08
CA PHE A 109 -26.51 -25.74 14.66
C PHE A 109 -26.54 -24.73 15.81
N GLU A 110 -25.38 -24.56 16.44
CA GLU A 110 -25.11 -23.47 17.35
C GLU A 110 -24.04 -22.57 16.72
N PRO A 111 -24.37 -21.33 16.30
CA PRO A 111 -23.45 -20.43 15.64
C PRO A 111 -22.12 -20.32 16.37
N TRP A 112 -21.04 -20.45 15.60
CA TRP A 112 -19.64 -20.24 15.99
C TRP A 112 -19.08 -21.28 16.97
N ARG A 113 -19.95 -22.10 17.58
CA ARG A 113 -19.55 -23.18 18.48
C ARG A 113 -19.14 -24.41 17.67
N ASN A 114 -18.13 -25.12 18.14
CA ASN A 114 -17.61 -26.38 17.56
C ASN A 114 -16.77 -26.25 16.27
N GLU A 115 -16.47 -25.03 15.81
CA GLU A 115 -15.86 -24.85 14.48
C GLU A 115 -14.42 -25.36 14.38
N GLU A 116 -13.65 -25.33 15.47
CA GLU A 116 -12.29 -25.89 15.54
C GLU A 116 -12.32 -27.41 15.35
N GLU A 117 -13.08 -28.12 16.19
CA GLU A 117 -13.16 -29.58 16.20
C GLU A 117 -13.73 -30.13 14.88
N ASP A 118 -14.82 -29.55 14.37
CA ASP A 118 -15.41 -29.95 13.10
C ASP A 118 -14.44 -29.71 11.93
N GLY A 119 -13.69 -28.61 11.96
CA GLY A 119 -12.66 -28.31 10.97
C GLY A 119 -11.58 -29.39 10.94
N HIS A 120 -11.09 -29.79 12.11
CA HIS A 120 -10.09 -30.84 12.25
C HIS A 120 -10.60 -32.23 11.83
N ALA A 121 -11.83 -32.58 12.19
CA ALA A 121 -12.44 -33.84 11.77
C ALA A 121 -12.58 -33.92 10.24
N VAL A 122 -13.00 -32.84 9.60
CA VAL A 122 -13.06 -32.75 8.13
C VAL A 122 -11.69 -32.92 7.49
N VAL A 123 -10.65 -32.25 8.02
CA VAL A 123 -9.28 -32.39 7.50
C VAL A 123 -8.75 -33.81 7.69
N ALA A 124 -8.97 -34.43 8.85
CA ALA A 124 -8.55 -35.80 9.13
C ALA A 124 -9.21 -36.80 8.17
N TRP A 125 -10.52 -36.67 7.94
CA TRP A 125 -11.25 -37.48 6.97
C TRP A 125 -10.76 -37.24 5.53
N MET A 126 -10.55 -35.97 5.15
CA MET A 126 -10.08 -35.57 3.83
C MET A 126 -8.74 -36.22 3.48
N ARG A 127 -7.80 -36.28 4.43
CA ARG A 127 -6.47 -36.89 4.24
C ARG A 127 -6.52 -38.39 3.92
N GLN A 128 -7.58 -39.09 4.30
CA GLN A 128 -7.75 -40.52 4.04
C GLN A 128 -8.30 -40.79 2.64
N GLN A 129 -8.71 -39.76 1.90
CA GLN A 129 -9.35 -39.93 0.62
C GLN A 129 -8.31 -40.06 -0.51
N SER A 130 -8.56 -40.99 -1.44
CA SER A 130 -7.66 -41.24 -2.58
C SER A 130 -7.51 -40.05 -3.53
N TRP A 131 -8.46 -39.11 -3.50
CA TRP A 131 -8.43 -37.91 -4.32
C TRP A 131 -7.61 -36.77 -3.69
N TYR A 132 -7.28 -36.83 -2.39
CA TYR A 132 -6.57 -35.75 -1.71
C TYR A 132 -5.18 -35.51 -2.32
N THR A 133 -4.85 -34.25 -2.62
CA THR A 133 -3.61 -33.90 -3.34
C THR A 133 -2.36 -33.88 -2.44
N GLY A 134 -2.50 -34.14 -1.14
CA GLY A 134 -1.40 -34.11 -0.16
C GLY A 134 -1.13 -32.73 0.45
N SER A 135 -1.78 -31.68 -0.04
CA SER A 135 -1.83 -30.35 0.58
C SER A 135 -3.13 -29.65 0.20
N PHE A 136 -3.58 -28.69 1.01
CA PHE A 136 -4.78 -27.90 0.72
C PHE A 136 -4.65 -26.42 1.10
N ALA A 137 -5.56 -25.62 0.58
CA ALA A 137 -5.80 -24.25 1.02
C ALA A 137 -7.25 -24.09 1.46
N THR A 138 -7.54 -23.03 2.21
CA THR A 138 -8.91 -22.61 2.52
C THR A 138 -9.27 -21.29 1.85
N SER A 139 -10.55 -21.09 1.57
CA SER A 139 -11.04 -19.82 1.01
C SER A 139 -12.48 -19.59 1.41
N GLY A 140 -12.81 -18.35 1.79
CA GLY A 140 -14.16 -17.98 2.17
C GLY A 140 -14.24 -16.63 2.85
N GLY A 141 -15.46 -16.06 2.86
CA GLY A 141 -15.73 -14.80 3.51
C GLY A 141 -16.75 -14.87 4.64
N SER A 142 -16.77 -13.85 5.51
CA SER A 142 -17.69 -13.77 6.65
C SER A 142 -17.56 -15.00 7.56
N TYR A 143 -18.63 -15.74 7.82
CA TYR A 143 -18.56 -16.98 8.59
C TYR A 143 -17.62 -18.02 7.97
N LEU A 144 -17.54 -18.13 6.63
CA LEU A 144 -16.61 -19.03 5.96
C LEU A 144 -15.14 -18.62 6.18
N GLY A 145 -14.88 -17.37 6.57
CA GLY A 145 -13.57 -16.91 7.04
C GLY A 145 -13.35 -17.18 8.53
N PHE A 146 -14.37 -17.01 9.36
CA PHE A 146 -14.30 -17.33 10.79
C PHE A 146 -13.93 -18.79 11.06
N VAL A 147 -14.53 -19.73 10.32
CA VAL A 147 -14.18 -21.17 10.42
C VAL A 147 -12.77 -21.49 9.96
N GLN A 148 -12.11 -20.60 9.21
CA GLN A 148 -10.68 -20.73 8.89
C GLN A 148 -9.84 -20.34 10.10
N TRP A 149 -10.19 -19.26 10.82
CA TRP A 149 -9.53 -18.90 12.08
C TRP A 149 -9.67 -20.00 13.12
N ALA A 150 -10.84 -20.64 13.21
CA ALA A 150 -11.05 -21.80 14.06
C ALA A 150 -10.06 -22.94 13.76
N LEU A 151 -9.81 -23.23 12.48
CA LEU A 151 -8.84 -24.24 12.05
C LEU A 151 -7.38 -23.78 12.27
N LEU A 152 -7.10 -22.48 12.12
CA LEU A 152 -5.79 -21.87 12.33
C LEU A 152 -5.40 -21.71 13.79
N LYS A 153 -6.32 -21.96 14.74
CA LYS A 153 -5.95 -22.10 16.16
C LYS A 153 -4.98 -23.27 16.37
N SER A 154 -5.16 -24.35 15.61
CA SER A 154 -4.25 -25.49 15.56
C SER A 154 -3.88 -25.82 14.11
N PRO A 155 -3.04 -25.02 13.42
CA PRO A 155 -2.87 -25.11 11.97
C PRO A 155 -2.49 -26.53 11.47
N PRO A 156 -3.26 -27.14 10.55
CA PRO A 156 -2.88 -28.41 9.93
C PRO A 156 -1.58 -28.26 9.13
N SER A 157 -0.64 -29.19 9.30
CA SER A 157 0.70 -29.11 8.67
C SER A 157 0.73 -29.14 7.15
N ASP A 158 -0.33 -29.66 6.51
CA ASP A 158 -0.51 -29.74 5.06
C ASP A 158 -1.46 -28.66 4.52
N MET A 159 -1.90 -27.72 5.37
CA MET A 159 -2.55 -26.48 4.97
C MET A 159 -1.48 -25.49 4.53
N VAL A 160 -1.49 -25.07 3.26
CA VAL A 160 -0.39 -24.28 2.67
C VAL A 160 -0.76 -22.83 2.35
N ALA A 161 -2.04 -22.47 2.39
CA ALA A 161 -2.51 -21.09 2.21
C ALA A 161 -3.94 -20.89 2.75
N ALA A 162 -4.27 -19.64 3.09
CA ALA A 162 -5.65 -19.23 3.39
C ALA A 162 -6.03 -17.94 2.65
N VAL A 163 -7.29 -17.85 2.25
CA VAL A 163 -7.95 -16.63 1.76
C VAL A 163 -9.14 -16.32 2.67
N ILE A 164 -8.98 -15.29 3.49
CA ILE A 164 -9.95 -14.90 4.51
C ILE A 164 -10.53 -13.54 4.13
N GLN A 165 -11.82 -13.52 3.79
CA GLN A 165 -12.50 -12.31 3.33
C GLN A 165 -13.47 -11.80 4.41
N CYS A 166 -13.42 -10.52 4.78
CA CYS A 166 -14.37 -9.85 5.69
C CYS A 166 -14.84 -10.73 6.86
N ALA A 167 -13.91 -11.26 7.66
CA ALA A 167 -14.23 -12.23 8.69
C ALA A 167 -13.59 -11.89 10.04
N PRO A 168 -14.31 -12.09 11.15
CA PRO A 168 -13.74 -11.93 12.49
C PRO A 168 -12.90 -13.16 12.85
N HIS A 169 -12.03 -13.00 13.84
CA HIS A 169 -11.42 -14.11 14.58
C HIS A 169 -12.06 -14.27 15.97
N ASP A 170 -12.74 -13.24 16.49
CA ASP A 170 -13.41 -13.25 17.79
C ASP A 170 -14.86 -12.72 17.63
N PHE A 171 -15.83 -13.63 17.71
CA PHE A 171 -17.25 -13.25 17.65
C PHE A 171 -17.78 -12.71 18.98
N GLY A 172 -17.14 -13.00 20.12
CA GLY A 172 -17.51 -12.43 21.41
C GLY A 172 -17.30 -10.91 21.42
N LYS A 173 -16.12 -10.46 20.99
CA LYS A 173 -15.83 -9.03 20.74
C LYS A 173 -16.79 -8.42 19.72
N GLN A 174 -17.21 -9.16 18.70
CA GLN A 174 -18.19 -8.63 17.75
C GLN A 174 -19.58 -8.41 18.38
N LEU A 175 -19.98 -9.28 19.30
CA LEU A 175 -21.29 -9.20 19.95
C LEU A 175 -21.33 -8.07 20.98
N TRP A 176 -20.30 -7.95 21.84
CA TRP A 176 -20.31 -7.09 23.02
C TRP A 176 -19.04 -6.24 23.22
N GLY A 177 -18.04 -6.31 22.33
CA GLY A 177 -16.73 -5.66 22.53
C GLY A 177 -16.75 -4.13 22.58
N THR A 178 -17.87 -3.50 22.19
CA THR A 178 -18.08 -2.05 22.39
C THR A 178 -18.68 -1.71 23.77
N GLY A 179 -18.94 -2.72 24.61
CA GLY A 179 -19.74 -2.62 25.84
C GLY A 179 -21.25 -2.55 25.60
N SER A 180 -21.69 -2.60 24.34
CA SER A 180 -23.09 -2.73 23.94
C SER A 180 -23.27 -3.91 23.01
N LEU A 181 -24.41 -4.60 23.12
CA LEU A 181 -24.75 -5.66 22.21
C LEU A 181 -24.88 -5.07 20.78
N ALA A 182 -24.43 -5.76 19.72
CA ALA A 182 -24.35 -5.18 18.37
C ALA A 182 -25.58 -5.44 17.44
N LEU A 183 -26.56 -4.50 17.42
CA LEU A 183 -27.63 -4.26 16.40
C LEU A 183 -28.12 -5.39 15.49
N GLU A 184 -27.21 -5.77 14.61
CA GLU A 184 -27.46 -6.54 13.42
C GLU A 184 -27.64 -8.03 13.67
N TRP A 185 -27.05 -8.57 14.75
CA TRP A 185 -27.05 -10.03 14.96
C TRP A 185 -28.43 -10.63 15.25
N ILE A 186 -29.40 -9.82 15.70
CA ILE A 186 -30.81 -10.24 15.84
C ILE A 186 -31.44 -10.41 14.46
N SER A 187 -31.16 -9.49 13.52
CA SER A 187 -31.62 -9.62 12.14
C SER A 187 -30.94 -10.81 11.46
N TRP A 188 -29.63 -11.01 11.72
CA TRP A 188 -28.91 -12.18 11.23
C TRP A 188 -29.51 -13.48 11.76
N ALA A 189 -29.75 -13.58 13.07
CA ALA A 189 -30.36 -14.76 13.70
C ALA A 189 -31.70 -15.13 13.06
N GLU A 190 -32.58 -14.16 12.81
CA GLU A 190 -33.86 -14.42 12.13
C GLU A 190 -33.67 -14.91 10.69
N ASN A 191 -32.68 -14.40 9.95
CA ASN A 191 -32.38 -14.89 8.60
C ASN A 191 -31.87 -16.33 8.63
N ILE A 192 -31.01 -16.66 9.60
CA ILE A 192 -30.44 -18.00 9.79
C ILE A 192 -31.52 -19.03 10.11
N LEU A 193 -32.46 -18.72 10.99
CA LEU A 193 -33.56 -19.63 11.30
C LEU A 193 -34.43 -19.98 10.08
N ARG A 194 -34.44 -19.11 9.07
CA ARG A 194 -35.25 -19.24 7.85
C ARG A 194 -34.43 -19.62 6.61
N GLN A 195 -33.15 -19.91 6.77
CA GLN A 195 -32.24 -20.05 5.62
C GLN A 195 -32.53 -21.28 4.76
N GLU A 196 -33.16 -22.32 5.34
CA GLU A 196 -33.57 -23.53 4.63
C GLU A 196 -35.04 -23.50 4.18
N GLU A 197 -35.80 -22.45 4.53
CA GLU A 197 -37.18 -22.27 4.09
C GLU A 197 -37.23 -21.91 2.60
N THR A 198 -37.91 -22.74 1.80
CA THR A 198 -38.09 -22.53 0.35
C THR A 198 -39.48 -22.00 0.01
N GLY A 199 -39.69 -21.53 -1.23
CA GLY A 199 -40.99 -21.07 -1.72
C GLY A 199 -41.25 -19.55 -1.66
N ILE A 200 -42.40 -19.14 -2.18
CA ILE A 200 -42.74 -17.72 -2.35
C ILE A 200 -43.10 -17.03 -1.03
N ILE A 201 -43.75 -17.76 -0.11
CA ILE A 201 -44.16 -17.27 1.21
C ILE A 201 -42.93 -16.91 2.06
N SER A 202 -41.94 -17.82 2.14
CA SER A 202 -40.68 -17.57 2.87
C SER A 202 -39.90 -16.39 2.28
N THR A 203 -39.95 -16.21 0.95
CA THR A 203 -39.35 -15.05 0.29
C THR A 203 -40.01 -13.74 0.69
N ILE A 204 -41.35 -13.69 0.73
CA ILE A 204 -42.09 -12.53 1.23
C ILE A 204 -41.76 -12.26 2.71
N GLN A 205 -41.71 -13.29 3.54
CA GLN A 205 -41.36 -13.17 4.95
C GLN A 205 -39.95 -12.58 5.14
N ARG A 206 -38.96 -13.04 4.36
CA ARG A 206 -37.58 -12.49 4.38
C ARG A 206 -37.54 -11.00 4.06
N LEU A 207 -38.34 -10.53 3.10
CA LEU A 207 -38.45 -9.11 2.77
C LEU A 207 -39.06 -8.26 3.91
N LEU A 208 -39.84 -8.88 4.80
CA LEU A 208 -40.46 -8.20 5.95
C LEU A 208 -39.58 -8.20 7.20
N ILE A 209 -38.50 -9.00 7.26
CA ILE A 209 -37.60 -9.10 8.42
C ILE A 209 -37.16 -7.73 8.93
N PRO A 210 -36.64 -6.79 8.10
CA PRO A 210 -36.17 -5.49 8.62
C PRO A 210 -37.25 -4.70 9.35
N LYS A 211 -38.50 -4.71 8.84
CA LYS A 211 -39.64 -4.03 9.48
C LYS A 211 -40.02 -4.71 10.79
N MET A 212 -39.99 -6.05 10.82
CA MET A 212 -40.27 -6.83 12.01
C MET A 212 -39.23 -6.60 13.11
N ILE A 213 -37.95 -6.70 12.77
CA ILE A 213 -36.83 -6.45 13.69
C ILE A 213 -36.93 -5.02 14.25
N LYS A 214 -37.18 -4.01 13.42
CA LYS A 214 -37.38 -2.63 13.90
C LYS A 214 -38.49 -2.52 14.96
N ARG A 215 -39.59 -3.27 14.84
CA ARG A 215 -40.66 -3.28 15.86
C ARG A 215 -40.24 -3.98 17.14
N ILE A 216 -39.52 -5.11 17.04
CA ILE A 216 -39.01 -5.86 18.20
C ILE A 216 -38.06 -4.99 19.01
N LEU A 217 -37.15 -4.30 18.32
CA LEU A 217 -36.18 -3.39 18.93
C LEU A 217 -36.83 -2.11 19.51
N GLY A 218 -38.05 -1.77 19.10
CA GLY A 218 -38.80 -0.64 19.64
C GLY A 218 -39.65 -0.96 20.87
N ARG A 219 -39.71 -2.22 21.32
CA ARG A 219 -40.49 -2.65 22.50
C ARG A 219 -39.59 -2.75 23.73
N PHE A 220 -40.13 -2.37 24.89
CA PHE A 220 -39.41 -2.35 26.17
C PHE A 220 -40.11 -3.22 27.24
N PRO A 221 -39.36 -3.97 28.06
CA PRO A 221 -37.91 -4.19 28.00
C PRO A 221 -37.45 -4.92 26.74
N MET A 222 -36.38 -4.44 26.09
CA MET A 222 -35.95 -4.94 24.77
C MET A 222 -35.44 -6.38 24.84
N ALA A 223 -34.67 -6.73 25.86
CA ALA A 223 -34.23 -8.11 26.10
C ALA A 223 -35.43 -9.08 26.16
N ALA A 224 -36.47 -8.73 26.93
CA ALA A 224 -37.69 -9.53 27.00
C ALA A 224 -38.42 -9.60 25.65
N SER A 225 -38.46 -8.51 24.88
CA SER A 225 -39.06 -8.52 23.54
C SER A 225 -38.28 -9.38 22.53
N ILE A 226 -36.96 -9.44 22.63
CA ILE A 226 -36.10 -10.29 21.77
C ILE A 226 -36.38 -11.76 22.10
N LYS A 227 -36.29 -12.14 23.38
CA LYS A 227 -36.54 -13.51 23.82
C LYS A 227 -37.94 -13.99 23.49
N ALA A 228 -38.96 -13.13 23.70
CA ALA A 228 -40.33 -13.45 23.33
C ALA A 228 -40.49 -13.69 21.82
N HIS A 229 -39.78 -12.94 20.98
CA HIS A 229 -39.81 -13.14 19.53
C HIS A 229 -39.18 -14.47 19.10
N PHE A 230 -38.00 -14.80 19.63
CA PHE A 230 -37.33 -16.04 19.28
C PHE A 230 -37.98 -17.26 19.93
N SER A 231 -38.57 -17.12 21.13
CA SER A 231 -39.29 -18.19 21.84
C SER A 231 -38.47 -19.48 21.92
N GLY A 232 -37.18 -19.38 22.27
CA GLY A 232 -36.26 -20.53 22.35
C GLY A 232 -35.77 -21.08 21.01
N ARG A 233 -36.20 -20.54 19.86
CA ARG A 233 -35.69 -20.97 18.54
C ARG A 233 -34.22 -20.61 18.31
N ALA A 234 -33.68 -19.66 19.07
CA ALA A 234 -32.26 -19.28 19.04
C ALA A 234 -31.68 -19.24 20.47
N PRO A 235 -31.44 -20.39 21.12
CA PRO A 235 -31.00 -20.45 22.52
C PRO A 235 -29.71 -19.67 22.79
N TRP A 236 -28.77 -19.70 21.84
CA TRP A 236 -27.52 -18.93 21.91
C TRP A 236 -27.77 -17.42 22.06
N LEU A 237 -28.80 -16.88 21.38
CA LEU A 237 -29.12 -15.46 21.40
C LEU A 237 -29.79 -15.08 22.73
N ASP A 238 -30.65 -15.95 23.24
CA ASP A 238 -31.26 -15.77 24.57
C ASP A 238 -30.17 -15.71 25.65
N TYR A 239 -29.15 -16.57 25.55
CA TYR A 239 -27.98 -16.56 26.44
C TYR A 239 -27.15 -15.28 26.31
N VAL A 240 -26.76 -14.90 25.09
CA VAL A 240 -25.95 -13.70 24.80
C VAL A 240 -26.63 -12.41 25.28
N VAL A 241 -27.97 -12.34 25.22
CA VAL A 241 -28.74 -11.19 25.71
C VAL A 241 -28.65 -11.03 27.23
N ASP A 242 -28.46 -12.12 27.98
CA ASP A 242 -28.36 -12.13 29.44
C ASP A 242 -26.93 -12.01 29.98
N HIS A 243 -25.93 -12.36 29.17
CA HIS A 243 -24.53 -12.47 29.60
C HIS A 243 -23.66 -11.46 28.82
N PRO A 244 -23.70 -10.16 29.17
CA PRO A 244 -22.96 -9.09 28.47
C PRO A 244 -21.45 -9.10 28.73
N ASP A 245 -21.00 -9.82 29.76
CA ASP A 245 -19.60 -9.91 30.13
C ASP A 245 -18.86 -10.89 29.20
N THR A 246 -17.97 -10.37 28.36
CA THR A 246 -17.19 -11.18 27.41
C THR A 246 -16.16 -12.09 28.08
N SER A 247 -15.95 -11.98 29.40
CA SER A 247 -15.14 -12.93 30.17
C SER A 247 -15.88 -14.20 30.56
N ASP A 248 -17.20 -14.29 30.31
CA ASP A 248 -17.97 -15.51 30.52
C ASP A 248 -17.39 -16.66 29.67
N PRO A 249 -17.19 -17.87 30.25
CA PRO A 249 -16.66 -19.03 29.54
C PRO A 249 -17.39 -19.41 28.24
N PHE A 250 -18.65 -19.01 28.08
CA PHE A 250 -19.38 -19.14 26.82
C PHE A 250 -18.62 -18.53 25.63
N TYR A 251 -17.99 -17.37 25.81
CA TYR A 251 -17.31 -16.65 24.74
C TYR A 251 -15.96 -17.27 24.34
N ASN A 252 -15.36 -18.11 25.17
CA ASN A 252 -14.09 -18.79 24.86
C ASN A 252 -14.18 -19.66 23.59
N GLN A 253 -15.38 -20.15 23.25
CA GLN A 253 -15.60 -20.96 22.05
C GLN A 253 -15.80 -20.12 20.79
N LEU A 254 -15.96 -18.80 20.94
CA LEU A 254 -16.13 -17.82 19.86
C LEU A 254 -14.86 -17.01 19.61
N ASP A 255 -13.85 -17.16 20.47
CA ASP A 255 -12.58 -16.44 20.44
C ASP A 255 -11.46 -17.32 19.86
N PHE A 256 -10.98 -16.96 18.67
CA PHE A 256 -9.82 -17.55 18.02
C PHE A 256 -8.65 -16.56 17.92
N THR A 257 -8.51 -15.65 18.88
CA THR A 257 -7.34 -14.75 18.98
C THR A 257 -6.02 -15.53 18.98
N GLU A 258 -5.99 -16.70 19.62
CA GLU A 258 -4.82 -17.59 19.64
C GLU A 258 -4.38 -18.05 18.24
N ALA A 259 -5.29 -18.12 17.26
CA ALA A 259 -4.94 -18.44 15.87
C ALA A 259 -3.99 -17.40 15.26
N LEU A 260 -4.03 -16.14 15.71
CA LEU A 260 -3.10 -15.10 15.27
C LEU A 260 -1.67 -15.33 15.75
N GLU A 261 -1.49 -16.14 16.80
CA GLU A 261 -0.20 -16.53 17.36
C GLU A 261 0.34 -17.84 16.77
N HIS A 262 -0.53 -18.68 16.23
CA HIS A 262 -0.16 -20.00 15.72
C HIS A 262 -0.06 -20.05 14.19
N ALA A 263 -0.86 -19.26 13.48
CA ALA A 263 -0.83 -19.18 12.03
C ALA A 263 0.59 -18.86 11.52
N ASN A 264 1.09 -19.71 10.62
CA ASN A 264 2.45 -19.64 10.07
C ASN A 264 2.49 -19.93 8.56
N ILE A 265 1.33 -19.87 7.90
CA ILE A 265 1.15 -20.08 6.47
C ILE A 265 0.92 -18.74 5.76
N PRO A 266 1.05 -18.69 4.42
CA PRO A 266 0.55 -17.57 3.62
C PRO A 266 -0.95 -17.29 3.82
N ILE A 267 -1.30 -16.10 4.30
CA ILE A 267 -2.68 -15.64 4.48
C ILE A 267 -2.96 -14.37 3.65
N LEU A 268 -4.01 -14.41 2.83
CA LEU A 268 -4.57 -13.21 2.20
C LEU A 268 -5.80 -12.75 2.98
N LEU A 269 -5.72 -11.55 3.53
CA LEU A 269 -6.84 -10.84 4.13
C LEU A 269 -7.48 -9.90 3.09
N VAL A 270 -8.79 -10.00 2.89
CA VAL A 270 -9.55 -9.12 1.99
C VAL A 270 -10.72 -8.51 2.74
N SER A 271 -10.81 -7.19 2.83
CA SER A 271 -11.97 -6.53 3.44
C SER A 271 -12.24 -5.17 2.81
N GLY A 272 -13.14 -4.39 3.41
CA GLY A 272 -13.45 -3.03 3.01
C GLY A 272 -13.49 -2.08 4.19
N TRP A 273 -13.31 -0.78 3.91
CA TRP A 273 -13.33 0.27 4.94
C TRP A 273 -14.66 0.36 5.69
N TYR A 274 -15.75 -0.05 5.04
CA TYR A 274 -17.11 -0.05 5.60
C TYR A 274 -17.60 -1.46 5.95
N ASP A 275 -16.70 -2.43 6.05
CA ASP A 275 -17.01 -3.79 6.48
C ASP A 275 -17.24 -3.86 8.01
N VAL A 276 -18.19 -4.68 8.45
CA VAL A 276 -18.54 -4.84 9.86
C VAL A 276 -17.42 -5.47 10.70
N PHE A 277 -16.50 -6.21 10.05
CA PHE A 277 -15.35 -6.84 10.67
C PHE A 277 -14.03 -6.14 10.34
N MET A 278 -14.08 -4.92 9.81
CA MET A 278 -12.90 -4.17 9.40
C MET A 278 -11.89 -4.07 10.54
N SER A 279 -12.32 -3.71 11.76
CA SER A 279 -11.43 -3.54 12.91
C SER A 279 -10.66 -4.82 13.26
N GLN A 280 -11.34 -5.97 13.21
CA GLN A 280 -10.70 -7.28 13.42
C GLN A 280 -9.79 -7.68 12.25
N THR A 281 -10.14 -7.33 11.00
CA THR A 281 -9.26 -7.56 9.84
C THR A 281 -7.93 -6.82 10.01
N MET A 282 -7.98 -5.59 10.52
CA MET A 282 -6.77 -4.79 10.77
C MET A 282 -5.95 -5.32 11.95
N GLU A 283 -6.60 -5.83 13.00
CA GLU A 283 -5.95 -6.54 14.11
C GLU A 283 -5.22 -7.80 13.61
N GLN A 284 -5.90 -8.63 12.81
CA GLN A 284 -5.33 -9.82 12.17
C GLN A 284 -4.09 -9.47 11.34
N TYR A 285 -4.20 -8.46 10.46
CA TYR A 285 -3.07 -8.03 9.63
C TYR A 285 -1.88 -7.55 10.47
N THR A 286 -2.15 -6.69 11.45
CA THR A 286 -1.12 -6.09 12.32
C THR A 286 -0.37 -7.21 13.03
N ARG A 287 -1.09 -8.12 13.68
CA ARG A 287 -0.48 -9.18 14.48
C ARG A 287 0.33 -10.17 13.65
N LEU A 288 -0.21 -10.61 12.50
CA LEU A 288 0.49 -11.51 11.59
C LEU A 288 1.74 -10.85 10.99
N SER A 289 1.67 -9.56 10.65
CA SER A 289 2.79 -8.80 10.07
C SER A 289 3.92 -8.58 11.09
N GLU A 290 3.60 -8.32 12.36
CA GLU A 290 4.55 -8.24 13.48
C GLU A 290 5.31 -9.55 13.69
N ARG A 291 4.60 -10.68 13.58
CA ARG A 291 5.18 -12.04 13.64
C ARG A 291 5.96 -12.43 12.37
N ASN A 292 6.07 -11.53 11.39
CA ASN A 292 6.67 -11.79 10.07
C ASN A 292 6.03 -13.00 9.35
N THR A 293 4.76 -13.30 9.64
CA THR A 293 3.98 -14.26 8.85
C THR A 293 3.73 -13.66 7.47
N ASN A 294 3.73 -14.49 6.42
CA ASN A 294 3.41 -14.01 5.07
C ASN A 294 1.93 -13.64 4.98
N VAL A 295 1.62 -12.37 5.24
CA VAL A 295 0.26 -11.84 5.19
C VAL A 295 0.14 -10.74 4.14
N ALA A 296 -0.82 -10.89 3.23
CA ALA A 296 -1.23 -9.86 2.29
C ALA A 296 -2.54 -9.22 2.74
N LEU A 297 -2.73 -7.94 2.43
CA LEU A 297 -3.96 -7.21 2.77
C LEU A 297 -4.52 -6.50 1.54
N LEU A 298 -5.82 -6.69 1.28
CA LEU A 298 -6.58 -5.96 0.26
C LEU A 298 -7.76 -5.22 0.90
N MET A 299 -7.71 -3.89 0.94
CA MET A 299 -8.76 -3.04 1.52
C MET A 299 -9.43 -2.16 0.45
N GLY A 300 -10.71 -2.39 0.17
CA GLY A 300 -11.49 -1.58 -0.78
C GLY A 300 -12.51 -0.64 -0.14
N PRO A 301 -13.21 0.20 -0.93
CA PRO A 301 -14.26 1.10 -0.45
C PRO A 301 -15.60 0.37 -0.23
N TRP A 302 -15.55 -0.86 0.28
CA TRP A 302 -16.67 -1.80 0.26
C TRP A 302 -17.30 -1.96 1.63
N ASN A 303 -18.60 -2.23 1.65
CA ASN A 303 -19.30 -2.79 2.80
C ASN A 303 -19.29 -4.33 2.78
N HIS A 304 -19.81 -4.96 3.85
CA HIS A 304 -19.78 -6.42 4.03
C HIS A 304 -20.36 -7.19 2.83
N MET A 305 -21.52 -6.77 2.33
CA MET A 305 -22.22 -7.44 1.22
C MET A 305 -21.56 -7.22 -0.15
N GLN A 306 -20.71 -6.20 -0.25
CA GLN A 306 -20.02 -5.85 -1.48
C GLN A 306 -18.74 -6.64 -1.67
N VAL A 307 -17.96 -6.94 -0.62
CA VAL A 307 -16.61 -7.57 -0.71
C VAL A 307 -16.63 -8.81 -1.60
N GLY A 308 -17.54 -9.75 -1.36
CA GLY A 308 -17.65 -11.02 -2.11
C GLY A 308 -18.11 -10.88 -3.57
N ARG A 309 -18.42 -9.66 -4.04
CA ARG A 309 -18.82 -9.37 -5.43
C ARG A 309 -17.75 -8.63 -6.22
N GLN A 310 -16.61 -8.32 -5.59
CA GLN A 310 -15.61 -7.45 -6.18
C GLN A 310 -14.65 -8.23 -7.06
N THR A 311 -14.55 -7.81 -8.31
CA THR A 311 -13.62 -8.37 -9.30
C THR A 311 -12.19 -8.42 -8.78
N LYS A 312 -11.72 -7.33 -8.15
CA LYS A 312 -10.35 -7.27 -7.61
C LYS A 312 -10.12 -8.24 -6.44
N ALA A 313 -11.13 -8.45 -5.60
CA ALA A 313 -11.05 -9.43 -4.51
C ALA A 313 -10.89 -10.85 -5.07
N HIS A 314 -11.74 -11.25 -6.01
CA HIS A 314 -11.67 -12.57 -6.65
C HIS A 314 -10.37 -12.80 -7.43
N GLN A 315 -9.90 -11.80 -8.18
CA GLN A 315 -8.61 -11.88 -8.88
C GLN A 315 -7.44 -12.06 -7.92
N LYS A 316 -7.41 -11.28 -6.84
CA LYS A 316 -6.34 -11.37 -5.84
C LYS A 316 -6.38 -12.72 -5.10
N SER A 317 -7.57 -13.20 -4.75
CA SER A 317 -7.77 -14.52 -4.16
C SER A 317 -7.33 -15.66 -5.08
N PHE A 318 -7.68 -15.60 -6.36
CA PHE A 318 -7.26 -16.60 -7.34
C PHE A 318 -5.73 -16.62 -7.49
N HIS A 319 -5.09 -15.46 -7.68
CA HIS A 319 -3.63 -15.40 -7.80
C HIS A 319 -2.91 -15.88 -6.54
N TRP A 320 -3.44 -15.58 -5.34
CA TRP A 320 -2.87 -16.06 -4.09
C TRP A 320 -2.85 -17.59 -4.00
N LEU A 321 -3.93 -18.24 -4.45
CA LEU A 321 -4.02 -19.70 -4.49
C LEU A 321 -3.15 -20.31 -5.60
N GLU A 322 -2.99 -19.65 -6.74
CA GLU A 322 -2.01 -20.08 -7.75
C GLU A 322 -0.57 -20.02 -7.17
N GLU A 323 -0.20 -18.92 -6.52
CA GLU A 323 1.15 -18.73 -6.00
C GLU A 323 1.49 -19.73 -4.87
N HIS A 324 0.61 -19.92 -3.90
CA HIS A 324 0.94 -20.66 -2.68
C HIS A 324 0.43 -22.11 -2.65
N LEU A 325 -0.68 -22.43 -3.32
CA LEU A 325 -1.16 -23.82 -3.39
C LEU A 325 -0.59 -24.56 -4.61
N ARG A 326 -0.61 -23.94 -5.80
CA ARG A 326 -0.11 -24.58 -7.03
C ARG A 326 1.41 -24.54 -7.11
N GLU A 327 2.00 -23.35 -7.06
CA GLU A 327 3.43 -23.16 -7.30
C GLU A 327 4.27 -23.36 -6.03
N ARG A 328 3.65 -23.28 -4.85
CA ARG A 328 4.30 -23.35 -3.54
C ARG A 328 5.47 -22.37 -3.43
N ILE A 329 5.29 -21.17 -3.96
CA ILE A 329 6.31 -20.14 -3.91
C ILE A 329 6.47 -19.67 -2.46
N THR A 330 7.70 -19.79 -1.95
CA THR A 330 8.13 -19.14 -0.71
C THR A 330 8.62 -17.75 -1.06
N LEU A 331 7.85 -16.72 -0.68
CA LEU A 331 8.29 -15.34 -0.82
C LEU A 331 9.43 -15.04 0.16
N THR A 332 10.44 -14.31 -0.32
CA THR A 332 11.55 -13.79 0.50
C THR A 332 11.28 -12.37 1.00
N GLU A 333 10.23 -11.72 0.52
CA GLU A 333 9.82 -10.36 0.87
C GLU A 333 8.38 -10.36 1.43
N LYS A 334 8.05 -9.38 2.27
CA LYS A 334 6.69 -9.25 2.82
C LYS A 334 5.70 -8.98 1.68
N SER A 335 4.55 -9.65 1.72
CA SER A 335 3.48 -9.40 0.76
C SER A 335 2.94 -7.96 0.90
N PRO A 336 2.69 -7.26 -0.23
CA PRO A 336 2.27 -5.86 -0.19
C PRO A 336 0.83 -5.71 0.31
N VAL A 337 0.57 -4.58 0.95
CA VAL A 337 -0.78 -4.07 1.21
C VAL A 337 -1.28 -3.36 -0.04
N GLN A 338 -2.47 -3.70 -0.50
CA GLN A 338 -3.19 -2.97 -1.54
C GLN A 338 -4.43 -2.35 -0.93
N TYR A 339 -4.60 -1.04 -1.10
CA TYR A 339 -5.69 -0.33 -0.45
C TYR A 339 -6.24 0.76 -1.35
N PHE A 340 -7.52 1.06 -1.17
CA PHE A 340 -8.22 2.07 -1.96
C PHE A 340 -8.32 3.38 -1.18
N VAL A 341 -7.90 4.48 -1.79
CA VAL A 341 -8.03 5.82 -1.23
C VAL A 341 -9.38 6.40 -1.66
N THR A 342 -10.32 6.43 -0.72
CA THR A 342 -11.63 7.06 -0.92
C THR A 342 -11.47 8.57 -1.15
N GLY A 343 -12.42 9.23 -1.81
CA GLY A 343 -12.31 10.64 -2.20
C GLY A 343 -11.41 10.89 -3.42
N ALA A 344 -10.25 10.23 -3.52
CA ALA A 344 -9.40 10.24 -4.72
C ALA A 344 -9.76 9.17 -5.77
N ASP A 345 -10.59 8.20 -5.41
CA ASP A 345 -11.05 7.09 -6.28
C ASP A 345 -9.89 6.34 -6.96
N LEU A 346 -8.88 5.95 -6.17
CA LEU A 346 -7.70 5.28 -6.69
C LEU A 346 -7.18 4.18 -5.78
N TRP A 347 -6.53 3.18 -6.39
CA TRP A 347 -5.84 2.11 -5.69
C TRP A 347 -4.37 2.47 -5.47
N GLN A 348 -3.88 2.23 -4.26
CA GLN A 348 -2.46 2.32 -3.91
C GLN A 348 -1.92 0.98 -3.42
N SER A 349 -0.59 0.88 -3.37
CA SER A 349 0.13 -0.23 -2.74
C SER A 349 1.14 0.31 -1.73
N ALA A 350 1.34 -0.40 -0.63
CA ALA A 350 2.36 -0.11 0.38
C ALA A 350 2.99 -1.41 0.89
N GLN A 351 4.21 -1.32 1.42
CA GLN A 351 4.91 -2.48 2.01
C GLN A 351 4.34 -2.88 3.38
N ARG A 352 3.66 -1.94 4.06
CA ARG A 352 3.00 -2.16 5.34
C ARG A 352 1.80 -1.25 5.49
N TRP A 353 0.89 -1.62 6.38
CA TRP A 353 -0.17 -0.73 6.88
C TRP A 353 0.07 -0.38 8.36
N PRO A 354 -0.22 0.86 8.78
CA PRO A 354 -0.44 2.03 7.91
C PRO A 354 0.83 2.34 7.10
N PRO A 355 0.72 3.05 5.96
CA PRO A 355 1.89 3.58 5.27
C PRO A 355 2.66 4.55 6.18
N LEU A 356 3.85 5.01 5.75
CA LEU A 356 4.56 6.06 6.48
C LEU A 356 3.73 7.36 6.46
N THR A 357 3.40 7.88 7.63
CA THR A 357 2.54 9.05 7.84
C THR A 357 3.14 10.01 8.86
N SER A 358 2.75 11.29 8.78
CA SER A 358 2.98 12.28 9.83
C SER A 358 1.77 12.40 10.75
N GLU A 359 1.93 12.92 11.95
CA GLU A 359 0.80 13.23 12.84
C GLU A 359 0.43 14.71 12.76
N GLN A 360 -0.86 15.04 12.81
CA GLN A 360 -1.37 16.41 12.85
C GLN A 360 -2.45 16.57 13.91
N GLN A 361 -2.20 17.42 14.89
CA GLN A 361 -3.18 17.67 15.93
C GLN A 361 -4.15 18.78 15.51
N LEU A 362 -5.44 18.51 15.67
CA LEU A 362 -6.50 19.52 15.62
C LEU A 362 -7.16 19.60 17.00
N PHE A 363 -7.82 20.71 17.30
CA PHE A 363 -8.49 20.97 18.55
C PHE A 363 -9.93 21.36 18.30
N LEU A 364 -10.82 20.84 19.15
CA LEU A 364 -12.23 21.19 19.18
C LEU A 364 -12.38 22.58 19.79
N ARG A 365 -13.13 23.46 19.14
CA ARG A 365 -13.37 24.85 19.58
C ARG A 365 -14.82 25.04 20.00
N ALA A 366 -15.08 25.91 20.97
CA ALA A 366 -16.43 26.14 21.51
C ALA A 366 -17.42 26.71 20.48
N ASP A 367 -16.90 27.33 19.42
CA ASP A 367 -17.66 27.87 18.29
C ASP A 367 -17.96 26.83 17.19
N GLY A 368 -17.63 25.55 17.41
CA GLY A 368 -17.86 24.48 16.45
C GLY A 368 -16.79 24.36 15.36
N ARG A 369 -15.62 24.98 15.53
CA ARG A 369 -14.47 24.81 14.62
C ARG A 369 -13.54 23.66 15.04
N LEU A 370 -12.85 23.10 14.06
CA LEU A 370 -11.62 22.30 14.22
C LEU A 370 -10.43 23.13 13.76
N SER A 371 -9.45 23.36 14.64
CA SER A 371 -8.27 24.18 14.34
C SER A 371 -6.97 23.54 14.82
N GLY A 372 -5.84 23.83 14.17
CA GLY A 372 -4.52 23.47 14.69
C GLY A 372 -4.10 24.29 15.92
N GLU A 373 -4.82 25.38 16.22
CA GLU A 373 -4.54 26.23 17.38
C GLU A 373 -5.18 25.68 18.65
N ARG A 374 -4.36 25.55 19.70
CA ARG A 374 -4.81 25.13 21.03
C ARG A 374 -5.86 26.11 21.58
N PRO A 375 -6.95 25.61 22.18
CA PRO A 375 -7.96 26.45 22.82
C PRO A 375 -7.39 27.11 24.07
N SER A 376 -7.90 28.30 24.41
CA SER A 376 -7.50 28.98 25.63
C SER A 376 -8.14 28.32 26.86
N LEU A 377 -7.52 28.44 28.04
CA LEU A 377 -8.09 27.91 29.29
C LEU A 377 -9.44 28.56 29.69
N GLN A 378 -9.82 29.69 29.07
CA GLN A 378 -11.08 30.39 29.29
C GLN A 378 -12.17 30.02 28.26
N GLU A 379 -11.85 29.19 27.28
CA GLU A 379 -12.80 28.74 26.28
C GLU A 379 -13.81 27.78 26.92
N GLY A 380 -15.11 27.94 26.59
CA GLY A 380 -16.24 27.36 27.33
C GLY A 380 -16.43 25.84 27.17
N SER A 381 -17.69 25.40 27.09
CA SER A 381 -18.06 24.01 26.83
C SER A 381 -19.17 23.93 25.78
N SER A 382 -19.27 22.80 25.07
CA SER A 382 -20.44 22.50 24.25
C SER A 382 -21.28 21.43 24.93
N GLN A 383 -22.59 21.47 24.68
CA GLN A 383 -23.56 20.57 25.29
C GLN A 383 -24.64 20.17 24.30
N PHE A 384 -25.19 18.98 24.51
CA PHE A 384 -26.36 18.49 23.80
C PHE A 384 -27.17 17.61 24.78
N THR A 385 -28.42 17.34 24.40
CA THR A 385 -29.34 16.52 25.21
C THR A 385 -29.77 15.32 24.39
N PHE A 386 -29.57 14.12 24.92
CA PHE A 386 -30.04 12.90 24.28
C PHE A 386 -31.43 12.50 24.78
N ASN A 387 -32.30 12.04 23.87
CA ASN A 387 -33.62 11.52 24.18
C ASN A 387 -33.76 10.03 23.80
N PRO A 388 -33.82 9.10 24.77
CA PRO A 388 -34.02 7.66 24.53
C PRO A 388 -35.26 7.31 23.69
N ASN A 389 -36.30 8.14 23.74
CA ASN A 389 -37.53 7.91 22.99
C ASN A 389 -37.43 8.38 21.53
N GLN A 390 -36.36 9.08 21.17
CA GLN A 390 -36.07 9.57 19.82
C GLN A 390 -34.58 9.37 19.50
N PRO A 391 -34.09 8.11 19.49
CA PRO A 391 -32.68 7.84 19.38
C PRO A 391 -32.10 8.34 18.07
N THR A 392 -30.82 8.70 18.11
CA THR A 392 -30.04 9.11 16.94
C THR A 392 -29.96 7.93 15.95
N PRO A 393 -30.40 8.09 14.69
CA PRO A 393 -30.41 6.99 13.75
C PRO A 393 -28.99 6.64 13.29
N THR A 394 -28.65 5.35 13.25
CA THR A 394 -27.42 4.86 12.61
C THR A 394 -27.58 4.86 11.08
N ILE A 395 -26.64 5.48 10.36
CA ILE A 395 -26.65 5.57 8.90
C ILE A 395 -25.26 5.24 8.34
N GLY A 396 -25.19 4.38 7.32
CA GLY A 396 -23.91 4.02 6.68
C GLY A 396 -22.94 3.32 7.63
N GLY A 397 -21.65 3.64 7.46
CA GLY A 397 -20.59 3.13 8.33
C GLY A 397 -20.36 1.63 8.21
N ASN A 398 -19.98 0.99 9.30
CA ASN A 398 -19.62 -0.44 9.35
C ASN A 398 -20.81 -1.37 9.65
N LEU A 399 -22.03 -0.99 9.24
CA LEU A 399 -23.23 -1.83 9.41
C LEU A 399 -23.18 -3.09 8.53
N LEU A 400 -23.61 -4.23 9.07
CA LEU A 400 -23.72 -5.50 8.32
C LEU A 400 -24.61 -5.35 7.06
N LEU A 401 -25.75 -4.69 7.21
CA LEU A 401 -26.67 -4.35 6.12
C LEU A 401 -26.87 -2.84 6.07
N GLY A 402 -26.70 -2.23 4.90
CA GLY A 402 -26.84 -0.78 4.73
C GLY A 402 -25.61 0.04 5.13
N GLY A 403 -24.47 -0.61 5.40
CA GLY A 403 -23.18 0.06 5.60
C GLY A 403 -22.62 0.72 4.33
N GLY A 404 -21.63 1.59 4.49
CA GLY A 404 -20.99 2.34 3.40
C GLY A 404 -20.84 3.84 3.67
N SER A 405 -20.35 4.57 2.68
CA SER A 405 -20.36 6.03 2.67
C SER A 405 -21.73 6.56 2.25
N MET A 406 -22.44 7.17 3.19
CA MET A 406 -23.78 7.71 3.05
C MET A 406 -23.77 9.22 3.28
N ASP A 407 -24.78 9.90 2.73
CA ASP A 407 -25.07 11.28 3.08
C ASP A 407 -25.57 11.35 4.52
N ASP A 408 -24.81 12.03 5.38
CA ASP A 408 -25.11 12.25 6.79
C ASP A 408 -25.43 13.71 7.13
N THR A 409 -25.73 14.55 6.13
CA THR A 409 -26.08 15.97 6.31
C THR A 409 -27.24 16.17 7.29
N ALA A 410 -28.29 15.35 7.18
CA ALA A 410 -29.45 15.43 8.06
C ALA A 410 -29.14 14.95 9.48
N LEU A 411 -28.20 14.00 9.64
CA LEU A 411 -27.72 13.55 10.95
C LEU A 411 -26.92 14.66 11.63
N ALA A 412 -25.99 15.27 10.89
CA ALA A 412 -25.14 16.37 11.34
C ALA A 412 -25.92 17.59 11.85
N SER A 413 -27.16 17.77 11.37
CA SER A 413 -28.01 18.91 11.70
C SER A 413 -28.94 18.69 12.91
N ARG A 414 -28.90 17.51 13.54
CA ARG A 414 -29.77 17.21 14.69
C ARG A 414 -29.28 17.92 15.95
N SER A 415 -30.21 18.24 16.85
CA SER A 415 -29.91 18.89 18.14
C SER A 415 -29.17 18.01 19.15
N ASP A 416 -29.17 16.69 18.94
CA ASP A 416 -28.41 15.71 19.70
C ASP A 416 -27.12 15.30 18.97
N VAL A 417 -26.62 16.15 18.06
CA VAL A 417 -25.35 16.01 17.35
C VAL A 417 -24.60 17.34 17.44
N ILE A 418 -23.33 17.31 17.85
CA ILE A 418 -22.43 18.48 17.86
C ILE A 418 -21.37 18.21 16.80
N THR A 419 -21.20 19.19 15.93
CA THR A 419 -20.29 19.11 14.81
C THR A 419 -19.16 20.09 15.00
N PHE A 420 -17.94 19.65 14.71
CA PHE A 420 -16.76 20.49 14.63
C PHE A 420 -16.22 20.45 13.20
N THR A 421 -16.10 21.60 12.54
CA THR A 421 -15.70 21.67 11.12
C THR A 421 -14.43 22.49 10.96
N THR A 422 -13.49 21.99 10.16
CA THR A 422 -12.31 22.76 9.73
C THR A 422 -12.70 23.97 8.88
N GLU A 423 -11.76 24.91 8.71
CA GLU A 423 -11.85 25.84 7.61
C GLU A 423 -11.74 25.10 6.25
N THR A 424 -12.05 25.81 5.16
CA THR A 424 -11.87 25.24 3.82
C THR A 424 -10.41 24.85 3.63
N LEU A 425 -10.17 23.63 3.14
CA LEU A 425 -8.81 23.15 2.90
C LEU A 425 -8.14 23.95 1.77
N ASP A 426 -6.92 24.41 2.01
CA ASP A 426 -6.05 25.12 1.06
C ASP A 426 -5.22 24.16 0.18
N LYS A 427 -5.06 22.91 0.64
CA LYS A 427 -4.38 21.81 -0.05
C LYS A 427 -5.12 20.49 0.11
N ASP A 428 -4.81 19.52 -0.75
CA ASP A 428 -5.29 18.15 -0.59
C ASP A 428 -4.81 17.59 0.76
N VAL A 429 -5.71 16.96 1.50
CA VAL A 429 -5.41 16.27 2.76
C VAL A 429 -5.78 14.81 2.59
N GLU A 430 -4.80 13.92 2.75
CA GLU A 430 -5.04 12.48 2.80
C GLU A 430 -4.95 11.99 4.26
N VAL A 431 -5.75 10.99 4.59
CA VAL A 431 -5.72 10.30 5.87
C VAL A 431 -5.57 8.83 5.55
N ALA A 432 -4.57 8.18 6.12
CA ALA A 432 -4.28 6.77 5.90
C ALA A 432 -3.83 6.15 7.24
N GLY A 433 -4.69 5.31 7.83
CA GLY A 433 -4.46 4.68 9.11
C GLY A 433 -5.58 4.98 10.11
N LYS A 434 -5.23 4.92 11.39
CA LYS A 434 -6.14 5.04 12.52
C LYS A 434 -6.13 6.46 13.09
N ILE A 435 -7.32 7.05 13.24
CA ILE A 435 -7.50 8.38 13.83
C ILE A 435 -7.84 8.20 15.33
N ALA A 436 -7.26 9.04 16.19
CA ALA A 436 -7.57 9.04 17.62
C ALA A 436 -8.26 10.35 18.04
N VAL A 437 -9.35 10.24 18.79
CA VAL A 437 -10.11 11.37 19.33
C VAL A 437 -9.95 11.36 20.84
N GLN A 438 -9.30 12.37 21.43
CA GLN A 438 -9.30 12.53 22.88
C GLN A 438 -10.41 13.50 23.28
N LEU A 439 -11.24 13.08 24.22
CA LEU A 439 -12.40 13.85 24.68
C LEU A 439 -12.33 14.02 26.19
N SER A 440 -12.44 15.26 26.64
CA SER A 440 -12.77 15.59 28.02
C SER A 440 -14.28 15.80 28.12
N TYR A 441 -14.95 14.96 28.91
CA TYR A 441 -16.42 14.98 29.01
C TYR A 441 -16.88 14.87 30.47
N SER A 442 -18.11 15.32 30.72
CA SER A 442 -18.89 14.99 31.91
C SER A 442 -20.34 14.74 31.55
N SER A 443 -21.03 13.93 32.34
CA SER A 443 -22.40 13.49 32.09
C SER A 443 -23.20 13.45 33.38
N ASP A 444 -24.47 13.85 33.34
CA ASP A 444 -25.42 13.65 34.45
C ASP A 444 -26.01 12.22 34.49
N ASN A 445 -25.59 11.37 33.55
CA ASN A 445 -25.96 9.98 33.39
C ASN A 445 -24.73 9.06 33.62
N PRO A 446 -24.82 8.05 34.50
CA PRO A 446 -23.74 7.11 34.76
C PRO A 446 -23.50 6.07 33.65
N ASP A 447 -24.47 5.84 32.76
CA ASP A 447 -24.37 4.88 31.66
C ASP A 447 -24.38 5.62 30.32
N ILE A 448 -23.20 5.74 29.68
CA ILE A 448 -23.05 6.56 28.49
C ILE A 448 -22.41 5.80 27.34
N ASP A 449 -22.90 6.11 26.14
CA ASP A 449 -22.35 5.61 24.89
C ASP A 449 -21.81 6.80 24.10
N VAL A 450 -20.58 6.70 23.60
CA VAL A 450 -19.98 7.72 22.75
C VAL A 450 -19.77 7.17 21.37
N PHE A 451 -20.25 7.91 20.39
CA PHE A 451 -19.98 7.69 18.99
C PHE A 451 -19.15 8.88 18.48
N ALA A 452 -18.18 8.59 17.62
CA ALA A 452 -17.40 9.63 16.96
C ALA A 452 -17.30 9.28 15.49
N ARG A 453 -17.44 10.28 14.63
CA ARG A 453 -17.39 10.12 13.18
C ARG A 453 -16.62 11.26 12.53
N ILE A 454 -15.83 10.90 11.53
CA ILE A 454 -15.22 11.84 10.60
C ILE A 454 -15.99 11.77 9.29
N SER A 455 -16.38 12.94 8.79
CA SER A 455 -17.12 13.12 7.53
C SER A 455 -16.43 14.15 6.63
N GLN A 456 -16.54 13.95 5.32
CA GLN A 456 -16.17 14.92 4.31
C GLN A 456 -17.36 15.85 4.07
N VAL A 457 -17.12 17.17 4.03
CA VAL A 457 -18.16 18.14 3.71
C VAL A 457 -17.84 18.83 2.40
N ASP A 458 -18.78 18.81 1.45
CA ASP A 458 -18.65 19.49 0.17
C ASP A 458 -18.95 21.02 0.27
N ASN A 459 -18.82 21.72 -0.84
CA ASN A 459 -19.05 23.16 -0.93
C ASN A 459 -20.50 23.60 -0.76
N LYS A 460 -21.43 22.67 -0.95
CA LYS A 460 -22.86 22.86 -0.74
C LYS A 460 -23.24 22.54 0.71
N GLY A 461 -22.29 22.11 1.53
CA GLY A 461 -22.49 21.74 2.91
C GLY A 461 -22.97 20.30 3.10
N HIS A 462 -23.02 19.48 2.04
CA HIS A 462 -23.38 18.08 2.16
C HIS A 462 -22.27 17.32 2.86
N SER A 463 -22.64 16.54 3.86
CA SER A 463 -21.74 15.71 4.64
C SER A 463 -21.82 14.25 4.18
N ARG A 464 -20.67 13.56 4.14
CA ARG A 464 -20.59 12.12 3.94
C ARG A 464 -19.60 11.47 4.88
N ASN A 465 -20.00 10.38 5.53
CA ASN A 465 -19.15 9.67 6.47
C ASN A 465 -17.93 9.00 5.81
N ILE A 466 -16.79 9.09 6.50
CA ILE A 466 -15.51 8.46 6.14
C ILE A 466 -15.22 7.30 7.09
N THR A 467 -15.12 7.57 8.38
CA THR A 467 -14.80 6.58 9.42
C THR A 467 -15.46 6.94 10.75
N GLU A 468 -15.69 5.94 11.60
CA GLU A 468 -16.42 6.08 12.84
C GLU A 468 -15.99 5.06 13.90
N THR A 469 -16.43 5.28 15.14
CA THR A 469 -16.32 4.31 16.24
C THR A 469 -17.45 4.53 17.23
N TYR A 470 -17.73 3.49 18.00
CA TYR A 470 -18.75 3.47 19.04
C TYR A 470 -18.20 2.76 20.27
N LYS A 471 -18.37 3.36 21.45
CA LYS A 471 -17.90 2.79 22.71
C LYS A 471 -18.84 3.16 23.86
N ARG A 472 -19.23 2.18 24.67
CA ARG A 472 -19.81 2.39 26.00
C ARG A 472 -18.70 2.75 26.99
N LEU A 473 -18.93 3.77 27.79
CA LEU A 473 -18.02 4.19 28.86
C LEU A 473 -18.55 3.76 30.23
N GLY A 474 -17.65 3.72 31.22
CA GLY A 474 -17.97 3.37 32.61
C GLY A 474 -18.51 4.55 33.43
N VAL A 475 -18.84 4.28 34.69
CA VAL A 475 -19.44 5.24 35.62
C VAL A 475 -18.41 6.24 36.14
N ASN A 476 -18.58 7.54 35.88
CA ASN A 476 -17.95 8.60 36.67
C ASN A 476 -18.75 9.93 36.61
N ASN A 477 -18.90 10.60 37.75
CA ASN A 477 -19.57 11.91 37.86
C ASN A 477 -18.58 13.09 37.74
N GLU A 478 -17.29 12.79 37.60
CA GLU A 478 -16.22 13.77 37.43
C GLU A 478 -15.78 13.89 35.95
N VAL A 479 -15.04 14.96 35.64
CA VAL A 479 -14.49 15.16 34.29
C VAL A 479 -13.47 14.07 33.98
N GLU A 480 -13.70 13.28 32.94
CA GLU A 480 -12.81 12.21 32.49
C GLU A 480 -12.23 12.54 31.11
N ILE A 481 -10.98 12.12 30.86
CA ILE A 481 -10.35 12.15 29.53
C ILE A 481 -10.34 10.73 28.97
N ILE A 482 -10.95 10.55 27.81
CA ILE A 482 -10.95 9.27 27.09
C ILE A 482 -10.28 9.40 25.74
N THR A 483 -9.69 8.32 25.25
CA THR A 483 -9.21 8.20 23.87
C THR A 483 -10.08 7.22 23.11
N LEU A 484 -10.71 7.69 22.03
CA LEU A 484 -11.48 6.89 21.10
C LEU A 484 -10.65 6.66 19.85
N HIS A 485 -10.39 5.41 19.52
CA HIS A 485 -9.78 5.04 18.26
C HIS A 485 -10.88 4.80 17.22
N LEU A 486 -10.88 5.62 16.18
CA LEU A 486 -11.73 5.46 15.01
C LEU A 486 -11.26 4.25 14.20
N ASN A 487 -12.15 3.76 13.35
CA ASN A 487 -11.83 2.74 12.37
C ASN A 487 -10.74 3.20 11.39
N ASP A 488 -9.83 2.28 11.00
CA ASP A 488 -8.81 2.57 9.99
C ASP A 488 -9.47 2.99 8.67
N CYS A 489 -8.88 3.97 7.99
CA CYS A 489 -9.35 4.42 6.68
C CYS A 489 -8.21 4.89 5.78
N ALA A 490 -8.48 4.94 4.47
CA ALA A 490 -7.72 5.71 3.50
C ALA A 490 -8.67 6.67 2.76
N HIS A 491 -8.49 7.97 2.93
CA HIS A 491 -9.36 8.99 2.35
C HIS A 491 -8.56 10.24 1.96
N ARG A 492 -8.80 10.79 0.76
CA ARG A 492 -8.27 12.07 0.31
C ARG A 492 -9.38 13.07 0.09
N SER A 493 -9.32 14.16 0.85
CA SER A 493 -10.10 15.37 0.62
C SER A 493 -9.31 16.30 -0.30
N CYS A 494 -9.76 16.48 -1.54
CA CYS A 494 -9.07 17.32 -2.52
C CYS A 494 -9.43 18.81 -2.39
N ARG A 495 -8.44 19.67 -2.67
CA ARG A 495 -8.62 21.11 -2.84
C ARG A 495 -9.36 21.41 -4.15
N PRO A 496 -9.95 22.61 -4.29
CA PRO A 496 -10.56 23.02 -5.55
C PRO A 496 -9.50 23.10 -6.67
N SER A 497 -9.78 22.53 -7.84
CA SER A 497 -9.04 22.84 -9.07
C SER A 497 -9.89 23.75 -9.96
N LEU A 498 -9.28 24.80 -10.51
CA LEU A 498 -9.93 25.81 -11.36
C LEU A 498 -10.44 25.30 -12.73
N ILE A 499 -10.37 23.99 -13.00
CA ILE A 499 -10.44 23.46 -14.39
C ILE A 499 -11.68 22.59 -14.66
N THR A 500 -12.59 22.38 -13.71
CA THR A 500 -13.87 21.72 -14.04
C THR A 500 -15.04 22.44 -13.39
N ASP A 501 -16.10 22.72 -14.18
CA ASP A 501 -17.41 23.23 -13.74
C ASP A 501 -18.18 22.26 -12.80
N GLN A 502 -17.47 21.31 -12.19
CA GLN A 502 -17.95 20.39 -11.15
C GLN A 502 -17.02 20.35 -9.92
N GLY A 503 -16.13 21.35 -9.75
CA GLY A 503 -15.20 21.44 -8.63
C GLY A 503 -15.89 21.57 -7.26
N THR A 504 -15.92 20.48 -6.51
CA THR A 504 -16.37 20.42 -5.12
C THR A 504 -15.30 20.97 -4.19
N TRP A 505 -15.62 22.02 -3.44
CA TRP A 505 -14.81 22.47 -2.31
C TRP A 505 -14.97 21.46 -1.18
N THR A 506 -13.92 21.21 -0.40
CA THR A 506 -13.98 20.22 0.67
C THR A 506 -13.52 20.80 2.01
N LYS A 507 -14.30 20.55 3.07
CA LYS A 507 -13.92 20.70 4.48
C LYS A 507 -13.87 19.32 5.14
N VAL A 508 -12.99 19.13 6.12
CA VAL A 508 -13.07 17.97 7.03
C VAL A 508 -13.96 18.36 8.20
N ARG A 509 -15.00 17.57 8.46
CA ARG A 509 -15.88 17.72 9.62
C ARG A 509 -15.70 16.52 10.53
N LEU A 510 -15.36 16.77 11.78
CA LEU A 510 -15.61 15.80 12.84
C LEU A 510 -17.06 15.97 13.26
N GLU A 511 -17.87 14.99 12.96
CA GLU A 511 -19.17 14.85 13.57
C GLU A 511 -18.98 14.07 14.87
N GLN A 512 -19.14 14.76 16.00
CA GLN A 512 -19.39 14.03 17.22
C GLN A 512 -20.88 13.71 17.21
N THR A 513 -21.22 12.49 16.81
CA THR A 513 -22.60 12.03 17.01
C THR A 513 -22.71 11.51 18.42
N TYR A 514 -23.68 12.02 19.18
CA TYR A 514 -23.78 11.71 20.59
C TYR A 514 -24.71 10.57 20.91
N PHE A 515 -24.40 9.95 22.05
CA PHE A 515 -25.25 9.29 23.05
C PHE A 515 -26.41 8.50 22.48
N CYS A 516 -26.38 7.20 22.68
CA CYS A 516 -27.57 6.43 22.91
C CYS A 516 -27.68 6.23 24.42
N LEU A 517 -28.71 6.75 25.07
CA LEU A 517 -29.53 5.88 25.91
C LEU A 517 -30.40 5.03 24.97
N PHE A 518 -29.73 4.17 24.21
CA PHE A 518 -30.21 3.03 23.39
C PHE A 518 -31.05 3.32 22.13
N PRO A 519 -30.94 2.48 21.06
CA PRO A 519 -30.82 1.01 21.07
C PRO A 519 -29.40 0.51 20.72
N ARG A 520 -28.72 -0.35 21.50
CA ARG A 520 -29.14 -1.69 22.01
C ARG A 520 -29.05 -1.86 23.53
N THR A 521 -30.24 -1.95 24.14
CA THR A 521 -30.59 -2.51 25.46
C THR A 521 -30.03 -1.85 26.74
N LYS A 522 -30.91 -1.14 27.47
CA LYS A 522 -30.78 -0.96 28.93
C LYS A 522 -30.55 -2.33 29.58
N MET A 523 -29.49 -2.43 30.39
CA MET A 523 -29.19 -3.61 31.19
C MET A 523 -30.20 -3.79 32.33
N LEU A 524 -30.46 -5.06 32.61
CA LEU A 524 -31.01 -5.56 33.86
C LEU A 524 -29.83 -5.75 34.83
N LYS A 525 -29.93 -5.22 36.04
CA LYS A 525 -29.13 -5.75 37.16
C LYS A 525 -29.89 -6.96 37.70
N VAL A 526 -29.46 -8.18 37.36
CA VAL A 526 -29.94 -9.38 38.06
C VAL A 526 -29.25 -9.41 39.41
N GLN A 527 -29.92 -8.88 40.43
CA GLN A 527 -29.53 -9.10 41.82
C GLN A 527 -30.30 -10.33 42.31
N HIS A 528 -29.59 -11.43 42.54
CA HIS A 528 -30.08 -12.48 43.42
C HIS A 528 -30.13 -11.89 44.84
N SER A 529 -31.30 -11.43 45.25
CA SER A 529 -31.60 -11.19 46.66
C SER A 529 -33.08 -11.43 46.86
N ALA A 530 -33.39 -12.48 47.62
CA ALA A 530 -34.72 -12.67 48.17
C ALA A 530 -35.11 -11.43 48.98
N THR A 531 -36.38 -11.01 48.87
CA THR A 531 -37.07 -10.00 49.70
C THR A 531 -36.88 -8.50 49.37
N THR A 532 -37.57 -7.97 48.36
CA THR A 532 -38.21 -6.63 48.42
C THR A 532 -39.26 -6.44 47.29
N PRO A 533 -40.40 -5.76 47.50
CA PRO A 533 -41.46 -5.63 46.50
C PRO A 533 -41.14 -4.57 45.42
N PRO A 534 -41.78 -4.64 44.23
CA PRO A 534 -41.41 -3.85 43.06
C PRO A 534 -41.82 -2.37 43.19
N GLN A 535 -40.85 -1.45 43.13
CA GLN A 535 -41.11 -0.04 42.86
C GLN A 535 -41.43 0.18 41.37
N LYS A 536 -42.41 1.05 41.10
CA LYS A 536 -42.94 1.40 39.77
C LYS A 536 -41.85 1.83 38.77
N PRO A 537 -42.03 1.56 37.45
CA PRO A 537 -41.07 1.93 36.42
C PRO A 537 -40.98 3.46 36.26
N SER A 538 -39.75 3.96 36.33
CA SER A 538 -39.40 5.37 36.24
C SER A 538 -39.60 5.93 34.82
N ILE A 539 -40.19 7.12 34.77
CA ILE A 539 -40.39 7.96 33.57
C ILE A 539 -39.01 8.27 32.96
N PHE A 540 -38.87 8.09 31.63
CA PHE A 540 -37.63 8.37 30.89
C PHE A 540 -37.34 9.87 30.86
N LEU A 541 -36.37 10.33 31.65
CA LEU A 541 -35.97 11.74 31.74
C LEU A 541 -34.99 12.12 30.61
N ARG A 542 -35.12 13.34 30.08
CA ARG A 542 -34.11 13.99 29.21
C ARG A 542 -32.86 14.31 30.02
N ARG A 543 -31.67 14.16 29.44
CA ARG A 543 -30.37 14.23 30.14
C ARG A 543 -29.31 14.93 29.29
N THR A 544 -28.41 15.69 29.91
CA THR A 544 -27.50 16.65 29.26
C THR A 544 -26.04 16.29 29.52
N VAL A 545 -25.21 16.43 28.50
CA VAL A 545 -23.78 16.10 28.55
C VAL A 545 -22.98 17.33 28.19
N HIS A 546 -21.85 17.51 28.87
CA HIS A 546 -20.96 18.65 28.69
C HIS A 546 -19.58 18.18 28.16
N ILE A 547 -19.06 18.89 27.17
CA ILE A 547 -17.69 18.72 26.65
C ILE A 547 -16.84 19.91 27.05
N GLN A 548 -15.67 19.66 27.64
CA GLN A 548 -14.72 20.71 28.00
C GLN A 548 -13.58 20.82 26.96
N PHE A 549 -13.28 22.05 26.53
CA PHE A 549 -12.31 22.32 25.46
C PHE A 549 -10.81 22.38 25.86
N PRO A 550 -10.38 22.74 27.10
CA PRO A 550 -8.95 22.91 27.35
C PRO A 550 -8.11 21.62 27.32
N PHE A 551 -8.73 20.43 27.23
CA PHE A 551 -8.06 19.13 27.36
C PHE A 551 -8.42 18.11 26.28
N SER A 552 -9.03 18.53 25.16
CA SER A 552 -9.51 17.61 24.12
C SER A 552 -8.70 17.73 22.82
N PRO A 553 -7.48 17.16 22.73
CA PRO A 553 -6.77 17.08 21.47
C PRO A 553 -7.44 16.05 20.54
N LEU A 554 -7.85 16.47 19.35
CA LEU A 554 -8.07 15.54 18.24
C LEU A 554 -6.68 15.20 17.68
N GLN A 555 -6.17 14.00 18.00
CA GLN A 555 -4.95 13.50 17.38
C GLN A 555 -5.32 12.93 16.01
N LEU A 556 -5.36 13.81 15.02
CA LEU A 556 -5.57 13.45 13.63
C LEU A 556 -4.24 12.93 13.09
N VAL A 557 -4.05 11.62 13.04
CA VAL A 557 -2.91 11.06 12.29
C VAL A 557 -3.20 11.28 10.80
N ILE A 558 -2.85 12.49 10.32
CA ILE A 558 -3.06 12.93 8.96
C ILE A 558 -1.89 12.44 8.13
N SER A 559 -2.19 11.51 7.23
CA SER A 559 -1.30 11.19 6.13
C SER A 559 -1.25 12.35 5.15
N ILE A 560 -0.47 13.39 5.47
CA ILE A 560 0.37 13.90 4.40
C ILE A 560 1.26 12.68 4.11
N MET A 561 1.11 12.04 2.95
CA MET A 561 2.21 11.19 2.48
C MET A 561 3.42 12.11 2.50
N SER A 562 4.26 12.03 3.54
CA SER A 562 5.54 12.69 3.50
C SER A 562 6.20 12.07 2.30
N LYS A 563 6.48 12.90 1.30
CA LYS A 563 7.17 12.38 0.15
C LYS A 563 8.49 11.82 0.72
N PRO A 564 8.91 10.59 0.36
CA PRO A 564 10.18 10.05 0.82
C PRO A 564 11.26 11.13 0.69
N LYS A 565 12.00 11.38 1.78
CA LYS A 565 13.05 12.40 1.77
C LYS A 565 14.20 11.90 0.91
N VAL A 566 14.60 12.68 -0.09
CA VAL A 566 15.79 12.39 -0.91
C VAL A 566 16.81 13.50 -0.66
N LEU A 567 18.01 13.09 -0.26
CA LEU A 567 19.15 14.00 -0.17
C LEU A 567 19.91 13.96 -1.49
N ILE A 568 20.07 15.11 -2.13
CA ILE A 568 20.86 15.24 -3.35
C ILE A 568 22.19 15.92 -3.00
N ILE A 569 23.30 15.23 -3.27
CA ILE A 569 24.64 15.80 -3.13
C ILE A 569 24.98 16.52 -4.44
N GLY A 570 25.19 17.84 -4.34
CA GLY A 570 25.41 18.71 -5.50
C GLY A 570 24.12 19.32 -6.05
N CYS A 571 24.11 20.66 -6.17
CA CYS A 571 22.99 21.45 -6.68
C CYS A 571 23.33 22.11 -8.03
N GLY A 572 24.15 21.44 -8.86
CA GLY A 572 24.47 21.89 -10.23
C GLY A 572 23.31 21.66 -11.21
N ALA A 573 23.55 21.82 -12.51
CA ALA A 573 22.51 21.64 -13.53
C ALA A 573 21.83 20.26 -13.47
N VAL A 574 22.62 19.19 -13.31
CA VAL A 574 22.10 17.83 -13.14
C VAL A 574 21.34 17.69 -11.82
N GLY A 575 21.91 18.12 -10.69
CA GLY A 575 21.27 18.02 -9.38
C GLY A 575 19.93 18.75 -9.29
N LEU A 576 19.86 20.00 -9.78
CA LEU A 576 18.62 20.78 -9.82
C LEU A 576 17.56 20.13 -10.71
N THR A 577 17.96 19.65 -11.89
CA THR A 577 17.03 18.98 -12.82
C THR A 577 16.50 17.67 -12.24
N GLN A 578 17.37 16.86 -11.63
CA GLN A 578 16.97 15.60 -11.00
C GLN A 578 16.05 15.82 -9.80
N GLY A 579 16.34 16.81 -8.95
CA GLY A 579 15.44 17.12 -7.85
C GLY A 579 14.11 17.69 -8.31
N TYR A 580 14.06 18.50 -9.37
CA TYR A 580 12.79 18.91 -9.98
C TYR A 580 11.93 17.69 -10.39
N ILE A 581 12.52 16.71 -11.06
CA ILE A 581 11.81 15.50 -11.49
C ILE A 581 11.36 14.66 -10.29
N LEU A 582 12.28 14.41 -9.36
CA LEU A 582 12.01 13.66 -8.13
C LEU A 582 11.00 14.37 -7.22
N SER A 583 10.90 15.70 -7.25
CA SER A 583 10.01 16.48 -6.38
C SER A 583 8.53 16.13 -6.56
N SER A 584 8.16 15.49 -7.68
CA SER A 584 6.83 14.93 -7.86
C SER A 584 6.54 13.79 -6.86
N GLY A 585 7.54 12.98 -6.52
CA GLY A 585 7.42 11.80 -5.67
C GLY A 585 8.21 11.82 -4.36
N ALA A 586 9.10 12.81 -4.15
CA ALA A 586 10.04 12.93 -3.02
C ALA A 586 10.12 14.36 -2.44
N ASP A 587 10.47 14.49 -1.16
CA ASP A 587 10.83 15.77 -0.55
C ASP A 587 12.33 15.98 -0.74
N ILE A 588 12.70 17.05 -1.42
CA ILE A 588 14.08 17.24 -1.88
C ILE A 588 14.85 18.13 -0.91
N THR A 589 15.97 17.60 -0.41
CA THR A 589 16.99 18.40 0.28
C THR A 589 18.29 18.35 -0.52
N TYR A 590 18.88 19.50 -0.81
CA TYR A 590 20.21 19.60 -1.41
C TYR A 590 21.27 19.82 -0.35
N LEU A 591 22.32 19.02 -0.38
CA LEU A 591 23.56 19.31 0.34
C LEU A 591 24.51 20.07 -0.60
N VAL A 592 24.82 21.31 -0.26
CA VAL A 592 25.74 22.18 -1.02
C VAL A 592 26.99 22.49 -0.21
N ARG A 593 28.02 23.01 -0.89
CA ARG A 593 29.23 23.52 -0.23
C ARG A 593 28.88 24.76 0.60
N THR A 594 29.58 24.94 1.72
CA THR A 594 29.43 26.09 2.61
C THR A 594 29.47 27.43 1.86
N GLY A 595 28.57 28.35 2.19
CA GLY A 595 28.42 29.67 1.58
C GLY A 595 27.71 29.68 0.21
N ARG A 596 27.10 28.56 -0.22
CA ARG A 596 26.41 28.47 -1.53
C ARG A 596 24.89 28.48 -1.43
N THR A 597 24.33 28.48 -0.23
CA THR A 597 22.86 28.46 0.00
C THR A 597 22.13 29.57 -0.75
N SER A 598 22.64 30.80 -0.74
CA SER A 598 22.01 31.95 -1.41
C SER A 598 21.87 31.78 -2.92
N ALA A 599 22.82 31.09 -3.58
CA ALA A 599 22.80 30.85 -5.02
C ALA A 599 21.70 29.86 -5.43
N PHE A 600 21.25 29.02 -4.51
CA PHE A 600 20.34 27.90 -4.76
C PHE A 600 19.00 28.03 -4.04
N GLN A 601 18.66 29.20 -3.49
CA GLN A 601 17.33 29.42 -2.93
C GLN A 601 16.23 29.20 -4.00
N PRO A 602 15.11 28.56 -3.63
CA PRO A 602 13.94 28.50 -4.49
C PRO A 602 13.33 29.90 -4.68
N PRO A 603 12.62 30.15 -5.80
CA PRO A 603 12.37 29.23 -6.91
C PRO A 603 13.50 29.20 -7.95
N LYS A 604 13.60 28.09 -8.70
CA LYS A 604 14.45 27.95 -9.90
C LYS A 604 13.62 27.64 -11.13
N LYS A 605 14.05 28.13 -12.29
CA LYS A 605 13.39 27.93 -13.59
C LYS A 605 14.19 26.94 -14.43
N LEU A 606 13.53 25.88 -14.91
CA LEU A 606 14.14 24.83 -15.72
C LEU A 606 13.47 24.78 -17.09
N TYR A 607 14.26 24.86 -18.15
CA TYR A 607 13.77 24.79 -19.53
C TYR A 607 14.00 23.40 -20.13
N ASP A 608 12.92 22.81 -20.62
CA ASP A 608 12.92 21.52 -21.30
C ASP A 608 13.05 21.70 -22.81
N TYR A 609 14.17 21.27 -23.39
CA TYR A 609 14.39 21.37 -24.83
C TYR A 609 13.39 20.57 -25.67
N LYS A 610 12.81 19.49 -25.13
CA LYS A 610 11.91 18.61 -25.88
C LYS A 610 10.46 19.05 -25.83
N ASP A 611 10.05 19.59 -24.69
CA ASP A 611 8.70 20.09 -24.49
C ASP A 611 8.55 21.59 -24.86
N ASP A 612 9.66 22.29 -25.14
CA ASP A 612 9.74 23.75 -25.32
C ASP A 612 9.00 24.52 -24.20
N LYS A 613 9.28 24.15 -22.95
CA LYS A 613 8.56 24.65 -21.77
C LYS A 613 9.50 25.06 -20.65
N LEU A 614 9.10 26.13 -19.97
CA LEU A 614 9.72 26.60 -18.75
C LEU A 614 8.96 26.07 -17.53
N HIS A 615 9.66 25.45 -16.60
CA HIS A 615 9.13 24.89 -15.36
C HIS A 615 9.66 25.65 -14.16
N VAL A 616 8.82 25.91 -13.18
CA VAL A 616 9.22 26.55 -11.91
C VAL A 616 9.33 25.48 -10.84
N PHE A 617 10.48 25.41 -10.17
CA PHE A 617 10.77 24.50 -9.09
C PHE A 617 10.98 25.29 -7.80
N SER A 618 10.00 25.20 -6.90
CA SER A 618 9.98 25.95 -5.63
C SER A 618 10.09 25.06 -4.40
N ASP A 619 9.70 23.79 -4.51
CA ASP A 619 9.47 22.90 -3.38
C ASP A 619 10.72 22.07 -3.05
N TYR A 620 11.76 22.72 -2.53
CA TYR A 620 12.96 22.05 -2.04
C TYR A 620 13.69 22.86 -0.95
N ARG A 621 14.52 22.16 -0.17
CA ARG A 621 15.39 22.74 0.87
C ARG A 621 16.86 22.65 0.46
N VAL A 622 17.68 23.61 0.91
CA VAL A 622 19.14 23.60 0.75
C VAL A 622 19.79 23.67 2.13
N VAL A 623 20.78 22.82 2.36
CA VAL A 623 21.59 22.77 3.59
C VAL A 623 23.08 22.76 3.23
N GLU A 624 23.92 23.25 4.14
CA GLU A 624 25.37 23.32 3.96
C GLU A 624 26.12 22.26 4.78
N SER A 625 25.48 21.72 5.82
CA SER A 625 25.98 20.61 6.62
C SER A 625 24.95 19.48 6.76
N VAL A 626 25.45 18.26 6.90
CA VAL A 626 24.62 17.11 7.30
C VAL A 626 24.09 17.24 8.73
N ASP A 627 24.71 18.08 9.56
CA ASP A 627 24.29 18.32 10.94
C ASP A 627 22.89 18.97 11.00
N GLU A 628 22.56 19.78 9.99
CA GLU A 628 21.23 20.42 9.85
C GLU A 628 20.10 19.40 9.59
N VAL A 629 20.46 18.17 9.22
CA VAL A 629 19.54 17.07 8.92
C VAL A 629 19.89 15.79 9.68
N ALA A 630 20.64 15.91 10.79
CA ALA A 630 21.16 14.76 11.54
C ALA A 630 20.07 13.84 12.11
N ASP A 631 18.90 14.41 12.45
CA ASP A 631 17.74 13.69 12.98
C ASP A 631 16.79 13.18 11.88
N GLU A 632 17.14 13.36 10.61
CA GLU A 632 16.30 12.98 9.48
C GLU A 632 16.73 11.65 8.85
N THR A 633 15.75 10.81 8.52
CA THR A 633 15.99 9.60 7.74
C THR A 633 15.66 9.85 6.27
N PHE A 634 16.64 9.61 5.40
CA PHE A 634 16.49 9.71 3.95
C PHE A 634 16.18 8.35 3.32
N TYR A 635 15.28 8.34 2.35
CA TYR A 635 14.95 7.16 1.55
C TYR A 635 16.14 6.71 0.71
N CYS A 636 16.73 7.63 -0.03
CA CYS A 636 17.98 7.44 -0.74
C CYS A 636 18.79 8.74 -0.80
N ILE A 637 20.07 8.58 -1.12
CA ILE A 637 20.97 9.66 -1.47
C ILE A 637 21.19 9.61 -2.98
N LEU A 638 21.01 10.74 -3.67
CA LEU A 638 21.41 10.88 -5.07
C LEU A 638 22.66 11.76 -5.15
N ASP A 639 23.80 11.15 -5.45
CA ASP A 639 25.03 11.89 -5.67
C ASP A 639 25.21 12.28 -7.15
N THR A 640 25.34 13.58 -7.37
CA THR A 640 25.51 14.20 -8.69
C THR A 640 26.89 14.85 -8.88
N LEU A 641 27.82 14.62 -7.95
CA LEU A 641 29.20 15.06 -8.10
C LEU A 641 29.92 14.29 -9.22
N ASP A 642 30.85 14.97 -9.90
CA ASP A 642 31.74 14.33 -10.87
C ASP A 642 32.84 13.50 -10.17
N GLY A 643 33.44 12.58 -10.94
CA GLY A 643 34.46 11.64 -10.45
C GLY A 643 35.67 12.29 -9.77
N HIS A 644 36.07 13.48 -10.22
CA HIS A 644 37.16 14.20 -9.61
C HIS A 644 36.73 14.94 -8.35
N THR A 645 35.56 15.59 -8.36
CA THR A 645 35.03 16.29 -7.19
C THR A 645 34.82 15.33 -6.03
N VAL A 646 34.29 14.12 -6.27
CA VAL A 646 34.08 13.12 -5.21
C VAL A 646 35.38 12.55 -4.63
N GLN A 647 36.48 12.60 -5.39
CA GLN A 647 37.82 12.18 -4.95
C GLN A 647 38.66 13.33 -4.36
N SER A 648 38.21 14.58 -4.49
CA SER A 648 38.85 15.72 -3.84
C SER A 648 38.72 15.65 -2.32
N GLN A 649 39.60 16.34 -1.58
CA GLN A 649 39.51 16.40 -0.11
C GLN A 649 38.12 16.86 0.37
N SER A 650 37.53 17.87 -0.31
CA SER A 650 36.17 18.33 0.01
C SER A 650 35.10 17.27 -0.27
N GLY A 651 35.21 16.55 -1.39
CA GLY A 651 34.24 15.48 -1.73
C GLY A 651 34.33 14.31 -0.78
N ILE A 652 35.55 13.90 -0.41
CA ILE A 652 35.79 12.87 0.61
C ILE A 652 35.16 13.27 1.94
N SER A 653 35.36 14.52 2.40
CA SER A 653 34.74 15.00 3.63
C SER A 653 33.20 15.01 3.55
N THR A 654 32.62 15.43 2.43
CA THR A 654 31.16 15.37 2.21
C THR A 654 30.65 13.93 2.26
N LEU A 655 31.29 12.99 1.57
CA LEU A 655 30.90 11.58 1.60
C LEU A 655 31.06 10.96 2.99
N GLN A 656 32.11 11.28 3.73
CA GLN A 656 32.29 10.78 5.10
C GLN A 656 31.17 11.27 6.03
N ALA A 657 30.77 12.53 5.90
CA ALA A 657 29.69 13.15 6.65
C ALA A 657 28.33 12.48 6.31
N VAL A 658 28.03 12.31 5.03
CA VAL A 658 26.83 11.57 4.56
C VAL A 658 26.87 10.12 5.02
N GLY A 659 28.04 9.48 5.00
CA GLY A 659 28.25 8.14 5.55
C GLY A 659 27.87 8.07 7.03
N GLY A 660 28.27 9.07 7.83
CA GLY A 660 27.88 9.20 9.24
C GLY A 660 26.37 9.24 9.45
N LEU A 661 25.66 9.94 8.57
CA LEU A 661 24.20 10.04 8.55
C LEU A 661 23.55 8.70 8.19
N ILE A 662 23.96 8.04 7.10
CA ILE A 662 23.23 6.87 6.55
C ILE A 662 23.64 5.53 7.17
N ARG A 663 24.77 5.43 7.88
CA ARG A 663 25.20 4.16 8.52
C ARG A 663 24.22 3.67 9.59
N LYS A 664 23.51 4.59 10.26
CA LYS A 664 22.48 4.26 11.26
C LYS A 664 21.17 3.74 10.63
N HIS A 665 20.99 3.93 9.32
CA HIS A 665 19.76 3.60 8.59
C HIS A 665 20.06 2.59 7.48
N ALA A 666 19.98 1.30 7.80
CA ALA A 666 20.37 0.21 6.90
C ALA A 666 19.61 0.19 5.56
N ALA A 667 18.39 0.75 5.53
CA ALA A 667 17.54 0.81 4.33
C ALA A 667 17.93 1.93 3.34
N THR A 668 18.66 2.97 3.78
CA THR A 668 19.05 4.09 2.90
C THR A 668 20.15 3.62 1.95
N PHE A 669 19.98 3.86 0.64
CA PHE A 669 20.98 3.51 -0.37
C PHE A 669 21.48 4.76 -1.11
N VAL A 670 22.59 4.63 -1.83
CA VAL A 670 23.22 5.72 -2.58
C VAL A 670 23.20 5.40 -4.07
N ALA A 671 22.48 6.22 -4.83
CA ALA A 671 22.60 6.27 -6.29
C ALA A 671 23.62 7.34 -6.65
N TYR A 672 24.69 6.99 -7.37
CA TYR A 672 25.78 7.94 -7.67
C TYR A 672 26.08 8.04 -9.15
N SER A 673 26.39 9.26 -9.60
CA SER A 673 26.66 9.59 -11.01
C SER A 673 28.14 9.74 -11.35
N ALA A 674 29.02 9.70 -10.33
CA ALA A 674 30.45 9.85 -10.53
C ALA A 674 31.03 8.67 -11.32
N ILE A 675 31.92 8.99 -12.25
CA ILE A 675 32.60 8.05 -13.13
C ILE A 675 34.09 8.05 -12.79
N GLY A 676 34.67 6.87 -12.64
CA GLY A 676 36.11 6.71 -12.41
C GLY A 676 36.50 5.23 -12.29
N LEU A 677 37.80 4.99 -12.28
CA LEU A 677 38.37 3.67 -12.00
C LEU A 677 38.00 3.25 -10.57
N ASP A 678 37.41 2.06 -10.39
CA ASP A 678 37.06 1.49 -9.08
C ASP A 678 36.27 2.46 -8.17
N ILE A 679 35.44 3.30 -8.79
CA ILE A 679 34.72 4.38 -8.12
C ILE A 679 33.72 3.83 -7.08
N ASP A 680 33.13 2.66 -7.32
CA ASP A 680 32.24 1.99 -6.38
C ASP A 680 32.96 1.61 -5.08
N GLU A 681 34.24 1.21 -5.17
CA GLU A 681 35.09 0.94 -4.01
C GLU A 681 35.42 2.22 -3.25
N HIS A 682 35.72 3.31 -3.97
CA HIS A 682 35.91 4.63 -3.38
C HIS A 682 34.67 5.05 -2.56
N TYR A 683 33.47 4.92 -3.12
CA TYR A 683 32.22 5.20 -2.40
C TYR A 683 32.05 4.29 -1.18
N ALA A 684 32.17 2.96 -1.34
CA ALA A 684 31.97 2.01 -0.24
C ALA A 684 32.91 2.30 0.94
N ARG A 685 34.20 2.55 0.64
CA ARG A 685 35.22 2.88 1.63
C ARG A 685 34.95 4.23 2.30
N THR A 686 34.60 5.26 1.53
CA THR A 686 34.47 6.64 2.04
C THR A 686 33.19 6.85 2.82
N LEU A 687 32.07 6.29 2.35
CA LEU A 687 30.78 6.30 3.08
C LEU A 687 30.79 5.32 4.27
N GLY A 688 31.62 4.28 4.22
CA GLY A 688 31.58 3.18 5.19
C GLY A 688 30.30 2.36 5.09
N VAL A 689 29.83 2.09 3.87
CA VAL A 689 28.65 1.26 3.59
C VAL A 689 29.01 0.13 2.64
N ALA A 690 28.26 -0.97 2.70
CA ALA A 690 28.49 -2.13 1.84
C ALA A 690 28.18 -1.82 0.35
N ARG A 691 28.86 -2.47 -0.59
CA ARG A 691 28.68 -2.23 -2.05
C ARG A 691 27.24 -2.52 -2.50
N GLU A 692 26.52 -3.36 -1.77
CA GLU A 692 25.12 -3.71 -2.02
C GLU A 692 24.16 -2.53 -1.78
N ARG A 693 24.61 -1.49 -1.08
CA ARG A 693 23.87 -0.23 -0.86
C ARG A 693 24.21 0.85 -1.89
N LEU A 694 25.03 0.53 -2.89
CA LEU A 694 25.51 1.47 -3.90
C LEU A 694 24.98 1.09 -5.28
N MET A 695 24.53 2.08 -6.03
CA MET A 695 23.97 1.88 -7.37
C MET A 695 24.49 2.95 -8.34
N PRO A 696 25.23 2.57 -9.39
CA PRO A 696 25.67 3.52 -10.41
C PRO A 696 24.49 3.97 -11.28
N VAL A 697 24.41 5.28 -11.51
CA VAL A 697 23.40 5.91 -12.36
C VAL A 697 24.03 6.88 -13.34
N ALA A 698 23.34 7.18 -14.43
CA ALA A 698 23.67 8.28 -15.33
C ALA A 698 22.41 9.15 -15.55
N SER A 699 22.60 10.46 -15.62
CA SER A 699 21.51 11.42 -15.78
C SER A 699 21.29 11.78 -17.26
N MET A 700 20.13 12.39 -17.54
CA MET A 700 19.93 13.17 -18.75
C MET A 700 20.90 14.36 -18.86
N LEU A 701 20.94 14.97 -20.05
CA LEU A 701 21.79 16.12 -20.35
C LEU A 701 21.20 17.38 -19.73
N ALA A 702 21.99 18.08 -18.92
CA ALA A 702 21.60 19.36 -18.32
C ALA A 702 22.80 20.32 -18.31
N HIS A 703 22.52 21.61 -18.49
CA HIS A 703 23.52 22.66 -18.43
C HIS A 703 22.93 23.99 -17.92
N GLN A 704 23.81 24.89 -17.50
CA GLN A 704 23.46 26.28 -17.21
C GLN A 704 23.44 27.10 -18.51
N PRO A 705 22.70 28.22 -18.57
CA PRO A 705 22.75 29.13 -19.71
C PRO A 705 24.20 29.52 -20.05
N THR A 706 24.58 29.36 -21.32
CA THR A 706 25.91 29.67 -21.83
C THR A 706 25.82 30.02 -23.32
N SER A 707 26.74 30.85 -23.82
CA SER A 707 26.87 31.13 -25.25
C SER A 707 27.61 30.04 -26.02
N SER A 708 28.26 29.09 -25.31
CA SER A 708 29.00 27.97 -25.92
C SER A 708 28.13 26.84 -26.44
N ILE A 709 26.84 26.82 -26.08
CA ILE A 709 25.86 25.84 -26.53
C ILE A 709 24.76 26.61 -27.24
N SER A 710 24.61 26.38 -28.54
CA SER A 710 23.63 27.04 -29.39
C SER A 710 22.22 26.59 -29.03
N LEU A 711 21.28 27.54 -29.04
CA LEU A 711 19.85 27.20 -28.94
C LEU A 711 19.37 26.64 -30.27
N PRO A 712 18.68 25.49 -30.29
CA PRO A 712 18.15 24.92 -31.51
C PRO A 712 17.00 25.77 -32.07
N ASP A 713 16.79 25.75 -33.38
CA ASP A 713 15.71 26.52 -34.04
C ASP A 713 14.31 26.19 -33.51
N SER A 714 14.11 25.00 -32.95
CA SER A 714 12.85 24.57 -32.33
C SER A 714 12.62 25.15 -30.93
N ALA A 715 13.61 25.81 -30.32
CA ALA A 715 13.51 26.34 -28.97
C ALA A 715 13.03 27.79 -28.96
N THR A 716 12.07 28.11 -28.09
CA THR A 716 11.64 29.49 -27.86
C THR A 716 12.72 30.26 -27.06
N ALA A 717 13.46 31.13 -27.74
CA ALA A 717 14.58 31.88 -27.17
C ALA A 717 14.22 32.69 -25.92
N ASP A 718 13.02 33.27 -25.85
CA ASP A 718 12.55 34.02 -24.69
C ASP A 718 12.34 33.15 -23.45
N LEU A 719 11.90 31.90 -23.62
CA LEU A 719 11.74 30.96 -22.52
C LEU A 719 13.10 30.46 -22.05
N ALA A 720 13.98 30.10 -22.98
CA ALA A 720 15.32 29.63 -22.67
C ALA A 720 16.16 30.70 -21.92
N ARG A 721 16.04 31.99 -22.29
CA ARG A 721 16.71 33.10 -21.59
C ARG A 721 16.26 33.31 -20.15
N GLN A 722 15.06 32.86 -19.79
CA GLN A 722 14.54 32.98 -18.43
C GLN A 722 14.94 31.82 -17.52
N ALA A 723 15.57 30.77 -18.06
CA ALA A 723 15.87 29.56 -17.33
C ALA A 723 17.16 29.70 -16.50
N ASP A 724 17.15 29.14 -15.29
CA ASP A 724 18.36 28.90 -14.50
C ASP A 724 19.11 27.66 -15.00
N MET A 725 18.37 26.64 -15.48
CA MET A 725 18.90 25.38 -15.99
C MET A 725 18.18 24.98 -17.28
N LEU A 726 18.88 24.38 -18.23
CA LEU A 726 18.32 23.82 -19.46
C LEU A 726 18.63 22.32 -19.50
N TYR A 727 17.68 21.49 -19.93
CA TYR A 727 17.86 20.04 -19.98
C TYR A 727 17.16 19.37 -21.16
N SER A 728 17.67 18.21 -21.57
CA SER A 728 17.10 17.36 -22.61
C SER A 728 17.07 15.91 -22.14
N HIS A 729 15.87 15.33 -22.04
CA HIS A 729 15.66 13.95 -21.57
C HIS A 729 15.78 12.92 -22.70
N MET A 730 15.89 11.63 -22.37
CA MET A 730 16.12 10.57 -23.36
C MET A 730 14.79 9.99 -23.90
N PRO A 731 14.69 9.52 -25.17
CA PRO A 731 13.49 8.86 -25.68
C PRO A 731 13.24 7.47 -25.04
N PRO A 732 11.97 7.02 -24.90
CA PRO A 732 10.76 7.76 -25.21
C PRO A 732 10.43 8.82 -24.16
N ASN A 733 10.88 8.70 -22.91
CA ASN A 733 10.77 9.68 -21.81
C ASN A 733 11.62 9.25 -20.59
N TYR A 734 12.93 9.00 -20.74
CA TYR A 734 13.81 8.62 -19.64
C TYR A 734 14.61 9.81 -19.10
N GLY A 735 14.56 10.04 -17.78
CA GLY A 735 15.34 11.09 -17.08
C GLY A 735 16.59 10.56 -16.39
N LEU A 736 16.64 9.25 -16.13
CA LEU A 736 17.74 8.60 -15.44
C LEU A 736 18.01 7.22 -16.05
N ILE A 737 19.27 6.85 -16.17
CA ILE A 737 19.72 5.50 -16.48
C ILE A 737 20.24 4.87 -15.20
N VAL A 738 19.77 3.67 -14.88
CA VAL A 738 20.29 2.84 -13.79
C VAL A 738 21.06 1.68 -14.39
N PHE A 739 22.32 1.51 -13.97
CA PHE A 739 23.11 0.34 -14.30
C PHE A 739 22.87 -0.70 -13.21
N ASN A 740 21.97 -1.63 -13.50
CA ASN A 740 21.43 -2.58 -12.53
C ASN A 740 22.45 -3.64 -12.13
N SER A 741 23.28 -3.29 -11.15
CA SER A 741 24.04 -4.21 -10.30
C SER A 741 23.22 -4.67 -9.09
N GLN A 742 22.18 -3.93 -8.72
CA GLN A 742 21.34 -4.16 -7.54
C GLN A 742 19.84 -4.07 -7.91
N PRO A 743 19.18 -5.20 -8.26
CA PRO A 743 17.79 -5.18 -8.72
C PRO A 743 16.80 -4.63 -7.70
N LYS A 744 17.05 -4.87 -6.40
CA LYS A 744 16.20 -4.36 -5.32
C LYS A 744 16.25 -2.83 -5.24
N LEU A 745 17.45 -2.24 -5.28
CA LEU A 745 17.62 -0.79 -5.26
C LEU A 745 17.09 -0.11 -6.53
N THR A 746 17.19 -0.80 -7.67
CA THR A 746 16.64 -0.30 -8.94
C THR A 746 15.13 -0.14 -8.84
N ARG A 747 14.42 -1.13 -8.28
CA ARG A 747 12.96 -1.04 -8.04
C ARG A 747 12.63 0.04 -7.03
N ALA A 748 13.37 0.11 -5.93
CA ALA A 748 13.18 1.13 -4.90
C ALA A 748 13.31 2.55 -5.47
N LEU A 749 14.35 2.83 -6.28
CA LEU A 749 14.49 4.14 -6.92
C LEU A 749 13.35 4.43 -7.92
N ALA A 750 12.91 3.43 -8.68
CA ALA A 750 11.81 3.57 -9.63
C ALA A 750 10.47 3.91 -8.94
N ASP A 751 10.19 3.33 -7.76
CA ASP A 751 8.97 3.58 -6.99
C ASP A 751 8.79 5.07 -6.63
N VAL A 752 9.89 5.80 -6.48
CA VAL A 752 9.90 7.24 -6.18
C VAL A 752 9.99 8.07 -7.46
N TYR A 753 10.87 7.68 -8.40
CA TYR A 753 11.14 8.43 -9.62
C TYR A 753 9.95 8.42 -10.59
N GLU A 754 9.20 7.32 -10.65
CA GLU A 754 8.14 7.11 -11.65
C GLU A 754 6.72 7.36 -11.12
N LYS A 755 6.57 7.73 -9.83
CA LYS A 755 5.28 7.82 -9.11
C LYS A 755 4.20 8.66 -9.80
N HIS A 756 4.60 9.65 -10.60
CA HIS A 756 3.69 10.56 -11.34
C HIS A 756 4.02 10.69 -12.84
N ALA A 757 4.78 9.74 -13.39
CA ALA A 757 4.87 9.41 -14.82
C ALA A 757 5.30 10.47 -15.86
N ARG A 758 6.01 11.56 -15.51
CA ARG A 758 6.60 12.45 -16.54
C ARG A 758 7.83 11.82 -17.21
N LEU A 759 8.77 11.32 -16.42
CA LEU A 759 9.99 10.66 -16.89
C LEU A 759 10.20 9.33 -16.16
N ARG A 760 10.86 8.39 -16.83
CA ARG A 760 11.10 7.02 -16.37
C ARG A 760 12.59 6.75 -16.14
N ILE A 761 12.88 5.61 -15.53
CA ILE A 761 14.22 5.04 -15.43
C ILE A 761 14.46 4.08 -16.59
N GLN A 762 15.57 4.26 -17.30
CA GLN A 762 16.09 3.25 -18.21
C GLN A 762 17.01 2.31 -17.46
N VAL A 763 16.73 1.01 -17.50
CA VAL A 763 17.55 0.01 -16.81
C VAL A 763 18.50 -0.66 -17.80
N LEU A 764 19.80 -0.59 -17.53
CA LEU A 764 20.86 -1.29 -18.28
C LEU A 764 21.53 -2.36 -17.39
N PRO A 765 22.05 -3.45 -17.96
CA PRO A 765 22.81 -4.44 -17.20
C PRO A 765 24.01 -3.82 -16.45
N GLY A 766 24.23 -4.20 -15.19
CA GLY A 766 25.26 -3.60 -14.33
C GLY A 766 26.70 -3.69 -14.84
N PHE A 767 27.06 -4.74 -15.59
CA PHE A 767 28.41 -4.88 -16.18
C PHE A 767 28.74 -3.78 -17.22
N ILE A 768 27.72 -3.09 -17.74
CA ILE A 768 27.91 -1.96 -18.65
C ILE A 768 28.51 -0.75 -17.90
N ALA A 769 28.26 -0.60 -16.59
CA ALA A 769 28.88 0.48 -15.82
C ALA A 769 30.41 0.37 -15.82
N SER A 770 30.97 -0.82 -15.57
CA SER A 770 32.43 -0.98 -15.46
C SER A 770 33.16 -0.83 -16.80
N SER A 771 32.56 -1.28 -17.91
CA SER A 771 33.21 -1.29 -19.24
C SER A 771 32.75 -0.15 -20.15
N GLY A 772 31.46 0.17 -20.17
CA GLY A 772 30.87 1.18 -21.05
C GLY A 772 31.32 2.60 -20.72
N PHE A 773 31.48 2.94 -19.44
CA PHE A 773 31.94 4.28 -19.05
C PHE A 773 33.38 4.56 -19.49
N LEU A 774 34.30 3.61 -19.30
CA LEU A 774 35.70 3.76 -19.74
C LEU A 774 35.79 3.89 -21.27
N LEU A 775 34.98 3.14 -22.01
CA LEU A 775 34.88 3.29 -23.46
C LEU A 775 34.27 4.64 -23.88
N GLY A 776 33.36 5.19 -23.07
CA GLY A 776 32.78 6.52 -23.26
C GLY A 776 33.79 7.65 -23.04
N ILE A 777 34.59 7.58 -21.97
CA ILE A 777 35.70 8.53 -21.73
C ILE A 777 36.67 8.50 -22.90
N LEU A 778 37.06 7.31 -23.34
CA LEU A 778 37.92 7.15 -24.51
C LEU A 778 37.32 7.75 -25.79
N GLN A 779 36.00 7.62 -25.99
CA GLN A 779 35.30 8.25 -27.10
C GLN A 779 35.34 9.78 -27.00
N LEU A 780 35.11 10.35 -25.81
CA LEU A 780 35.12 11.79 -25.59
C LEU A 780 36.51 12.39 -25.80
N VAL A 781 37.57 11.73 -25.31
CA VAL A 781 38.95 12.16 -25.57
C VAL A 781 39.28 12.09 -27.06
N ALA A 782 38.90 11.01 -27.74
CA ALA A 782 39.11 10.91 -29.19
C ALA A 782 38.30 11.96 -29.96
N TRP A 783 37.09 12.29 -29.52
CA TRP A 783 36.27 13.34 -30.14
C TRP A 783 36.84 14.74 -29.91
N ALA A 784 37.44 14.98 -28.73
CA ALA A 784 38.18 16.21 -28.45
C ALA A 784 39.41 16.37 -29.36
N LEU A 785 40.10 15.28 -29.72
CA LEU A 785 41.18 15.31 -30.72
C LEU A 785 40.70 15.80 -32.09
N ASP A 786 39.43 15.55 -32.39
CA ASP A 786 38.76 16.03 -33.59
C ASP A 786 38.07 17.38 -33.34
N GLY A 787 38.32 18.09 -32.24
CA GLY A 787 37.71 19.39 -31.96
C GLY A 787 36.19 19.36 -31.73
N PHE A 788 35.62 18.21 -31.38
CA PHE A 788 34.17 18.02 -31.21
C PHE A 788 33.34 18.40 -32.46
N HIS A 789 33.83 18.17 -33.68
CA HIS A 789 33.02 18.36 -34.89
C HIS A 789 31.74 17.48 -34.86
N PRO A 790 30.69 17.83 -35.61
CA PRO A 790 29.47 17.02 -35.70
C PRO A 790 29.76 15.53 -35.93
N PHE A 791 29.00 14.65 -35.27
CA PHE A 791 29.30 13.20 -35.25
C PHE A 791 29.54 12.53 -36.62
N PRO A 792 28.83 12.88 -37.71
CA PRO A 792 29.13 12.35 -39.04
C PRO A 792 30.54 12.71 -39.55
N GLU A 793 31.04 13.90 -39.22
CA GLU A 793 32.38 14.39 -39.58
C GLU A 793 33.45 13.69 -38.74
N PHE A 794 33.24 13.58 -37.43
CA PHE A 794 34.13 12.82 -36.54
C PHE A 794 34.29 11.37 -37.00
N ARG A 795 33.18 10.72 -37.37
CA ARG A 795 33.21 9.37 -37.94
C ARG A 795 33.89 9.31 -39.31
N GLY A 796 33.86 10.41 -40.05
CA GLY A 796 34.55 10.59 -41.34
C GLY A 796 36.06 10.76 -41.20
N ASN A 797 36.56 11.24 -40.04
CA ASN A 797 37.97 11.32 -39.73
C ASN A 797 38.57 9.91 -39.51
N LYS A 798 38.92 9.25 -40.61
CA LYS A 798 39.41 7.86 -40.62
C LYS A 798 40.63 7.63 -39.73
N GLU A 799 41.46 8.65 -39.53
CA GLU A 799 42.66 8.55 -38.71
C GLU A 799 42.30 8.42 -37.21
N ILE A 800 41.61 9.42 -36.67
CA ILE A 800 41.21 9.45 -35.25
C ILE A 800 40.20 8.33 -34.96
N TRP A 801 39.24 8.12 -35.86
CA TRP A 801 38.24 7.06 -35.72
C TRP A 801 38.87 5.66 -35.72
N GLY A 802 39.81 5.41 -36.63
CA GLY A 802 40.54 4.15 -36.68
C GLY A 802 41.38 3.91 -35.42
N LEU A 803 41.96 4.98 -34.86
CA LEU A 803 42.71 4.93 -33.62
C LEU A 803 41.82 4.63 -32.41
N LEU A 804 40.67 5.30 -32.29
CA LEU A 804 39.65 5.04 -31.28
C LEU A 804 39.23 3.57 -31.26
N VAL A 805 38.85 3.01 -32.42
CA VAL A 805 38.40 1.61 -32.51
C VAL A 805 39.49 0.64 -32.04
N ARG A 806 40.77 0.89 -32.37
CA ARG A 806 41.88 0.06 -31.89
C ARG A 806 42.07 0.19 -30.38
N ALA A 807 42.04 1.40 -29.84
CA ALA A 807 42.17 1.65 -28.41
C ALA A 807 41.04 0.99 -27.61
N GLN A 808 39.78 1.03 -28.10
CA GLN A 808 38.67 0.33 -27.45
C GLN A 808 38.89 -1.18 -27.37
N ARG A 809 39.47 -1.79 -28.41
CA ARG A 809 39.83 -3.22 -28.40
C ARG A 809 40.95 -3.52 -27.42
N GLU A 810 41.95 -2.65 -27.31
CA GLU A 810 43.04 -2.79 -26.33
C GLU A 810 42.48 -2.76 -24.91
N VAL A 811 41.63 -1.77 -24.60
CA VAL A 811 40.97 -1.65 -23.29
C VAL A 811 40.16 -2.90 -22.96
N LEU A 812 39.29 -3.35 -23.86
CA LEU A 812 38.43 -4.52 -23.62
C LEU A 812 39.21 -5.84 -23.41
N ARG A 813 40.44 -5.93 -23.93
CA ARG A 813 41.30 -7.12 -23.75
C ARG A 813 42.02 -7.16 -22.40
N MET A 814 41.93 -6.10 -21.60
CA MET A 814 42.57 -6.07 -20.29
C MET A 814 42.00 -7.16 -19.38
N PRO A 815 42.83 -7.80 -18.54
CA PRO A 815 42.39 -8.88 -17.66
C PRO A 815 41.20 -8.53 -16.76
N ARG A 816 41.06 -7.25 -16.37
CA ARG A 816 39.97 -6.78 -15.50
C ARG A 816 38.57 -7.02 -16.06
N PHE A 817 38.42 -7.08 -17.38
CA PHE A 817 37.13 -7.35 -18.02
C PHE A 817 36.87 -8.84 -18.27
N GLY A 818 37.83 -9.69 -17.89
CA GLY A 818 37.76 -11.14 -18.03
C GLY A 818 37.45 -11.61 -19.45
N TRP A 819 36.85 -12.79 -19.53
CA TRP A 819 36.49 -13.41 -20.81
C TRP A 819 35.39 -12.64 -21.58
N LEU A 820 34.51 -11.93 -20.86
CA LEU A 820 33.45 -11.10 -21.46
C LEU A 820 34.05 -9.91 -22.22
N GLY A 821 35.02 -9.21 -21.62
CA GLY A 821 35.74 -8.13 -22.28
C GLY A 821 36.52 -8.63 -23.48
N TRP A 822 37.24 -9.75 -23.33
CA TRP A 822 37.96 -10.37 -24.45
C TRP A 822 37.02 -10.68 -25.62
N PHE A 823 35.86 -11.29 -25.37
CA PHE A 823 34.86 -11.57 -26.40
C PHE A 823 34.29 -10.28 -27.02
N ALA A 824 33.95 -9.29 -26.20
CA ALA A 824 33.50 -7.98 -26.67
C ALA A 824 34.55 -7.31 -27.57
N SER A 825 35.85 -7.49 -27.31
CA SER A 825 36.93 -6.94 -28.14
C SER A 825 36.94 -7.48 -29.58
N LEU A 826 36.39 -8.67 -29.81
CA LEU A 826 36.24 -9.26 -31.15
C LEU A 826 35.06 -8.65 -31.92
N LEU A 827 34.01 -8.25 -31.20
CA LEU A 827 32.80 -7.67 -31.75
C LEU A 827 32.91 -6.15 -31.96
N VAL A 828 33.70 -5.47 -31.14
CA VAL A 828 33.91 -4.03 -31.27
C VAL A 828 34.69 -3.74 -32.54
N GLY A 829 34.10 -2.95 -33.43
CA GLY A 829 34.65 -2.49 -34.70
C GLY A 829 33.96 -1.20 -35.12
N SER A 830 34.37 -0.60 -36.24
CA SER A 830 33.86 0.72 -36.68
C SER A 830 32.33 0.82 -36.72
N TRP A 831 31.62 -0.24 -37.09
CA TRP A 831 30.16 -0.25 -37.09
C TRP A 831 29.59 -0.23 -35.66
N ALA A 832 30.12 -1.08 -34.77
CA ALA A 832 29.68 -1.16 -33.38
C ALA A 832 29.99 0.13 -32.60
N THR A 833 31.21 0.67 -32.72
CA THR A 833 31.60 1.97 -32.15
C THR A 833 30.69 3.09 -32.68
N GLY A 834 30.39 3.08 -33.97
CA GLY A 834 29.44 4.02 -34.59
C GLY A 834 28.05 3.91 -33.98
N LYS A 835 27.54 2.70 -33.79
CA LYS A 835 26.23 2.45 -33.16
C LYS A 835 26.18 2.90 -31.71
N MET A 836 27.22 2.64 -30.92
CA MET A 836 27.32 3.07 -29.52
C MET A 836 27.20 4.59 -29.37
N MET A 837 27.82 5.36 -30.27
CA MET A 837 27.77 6.82 -30.23
C MET A 837 26.53 7.43 -30.91
N THR A 838 25.93 6.72 -31.89
CA THR A 838 24.72 7.20 -32.59
C THR A 838 23.53 7.36 -31.64
N GLY A 839 23.40 6.47 -30.64
CA GLY A 839 22.31 6.49 -29.67
C GLY A 839 22.25 7.82 -28.90
N PRO A 840 23.29 8.17 -28.12
CA PRO A 840 23.36 9.44 -27.40
C PRO A 840 23.15 10.67 -28.28
N VAL A 841 23.79 10.71 -29.47
CA VAL A 841 23.65 11.82 -30.43
C VAL A 841 22.19 12.04 -30.85
N LYS A 842 21.49 10.97 -31.25
CA LYS A 842 20.07 11.07 -31.65
C LYS A 842 19.16 11.43 -30.49
N THR A 843 19.50 10.93 -29.30
CA THR A 843 18.73 11.12 -28.08
C THR A 843 18.82 12.57 -27.57
N ALA A 844 19.94 13.24 -27.77
CA ALA A 844 20.16 14.62 -27.34
C ALA A 844 19.25 15.64 -28.06
N VAL A 845 18.90 15.38 -29.33
CA VAL A 845 18.07 16.28 -30.16
C VAL A 845 16.82 16.75 -29.40
N PRO A 846 16.54 18.06 -29.37
CA PRO A 846 17.11 19.10 -30.24
C PRO A 846 18.44 19.71 -29.75
N LEU A 847 18.94 19.35 -28.56
CA LEU A 847 20.22 19.84 -28.06
C LEU A 847 21.39 19.34 -28.92
N ALA A 848 22.28 20.26 -29.30
CA ALA A 848 23.50 19.96 -30.05
C ALA A 848 24.49 19.17 -29.17
N TYR A 849 24.50 17.84 -29.31
CA TYR A 849 25.31 16.96 -28.47
C TYR A 849 26.81 17.25 -28.53
N HIS A 850 27.33 17.67 -29.68
CA HIS A 850 28.75 17.95 -29.87
C HIS A 850 29.18 19.22 -29.13
N GLU A 851 28.41 20.32 -29.24
CA GLU A 851 28.63 21.55 -28.47
C GLU A 851 28.48 21.32 -26.95
N PHE A 852 27.48 20.53 -26.55
CA PHE A 852 27.29 20.16 -25.15
C PHE A 852 28.52 19.43 -24.57
N ASN A 853 29.07 18.47 -25.30
CA ASN A 853 30.28 17.77 -24.88
C ASN A 853 31.53 18.65 -24.99
N ALA A 854 31.63 19.54 -25.98
CA ALA A 854 32.72 20.51 -26.05
C ALA A 854 32.74 21.43 -24.82
N PHE A 855 31.57 21.91 -24.39
CA PHE A 855 31.44 22.75 -23.20
C PHE A 855 31.77 22.00 -21.90
N HIS A 856 31.23 20.78 -21.73
CA HIS A 856 31.44 20.03 -20.48
C HIS A 856 32.77 19.28 -20.41
N HIS A 857 33.30 18.81 -21.54
CA HIS A 857 34.51 18.01 -21.62
C HIS A 857 35.72 18.78 -22.15
N GLY A 858 35.60 19.93 -22.81
CA GLY A 858 36.72 20.64 -23.47
C GLY A 858 37.58 21.55 -22.59
N SER A 859 37.73 21.28 -21.29
CA SER A 859 38.62 22.07 -20.39
C SER A 859 39.10 21.26 -19.18
N LYS A 860 38.73 21.63 -17.95
CA LYS A 860 39.12 20.89 -16.72
C LYS A 860 38.81 19.39 -16.81
N VAL A 861 37.70 19.03 -17.44
CA VAL A 861 37.23 17.65 -17.55
C VAL A 861 38.05 16.84 -18.55
N ILE A 862 38.56 17.41 -19.66
CA ILE A 862 39.46 16.66 -20.56
C ILE A 862 40.72 16.20 -19.81
N LYS A 863 41.24 17.03 -18.89
CA LYS A 863 42.40 16.66 -18.07
C LYS A 863 42.10 15.47 -17.16
N GLN A 864 40.87 15.39 -16.65
CA GLN A 864 40.41 14.26 -15.83
C GLN A 864 40.21 13.01 -16.66
N ASP A 865 39.58 13.14 -17.82
CA ASP A 865 39.37 12.05 -18.78
C ASP A 865 40.71 11.44 -19.24
N VAL A 866 41.69 12.30 -19.56
CA VAL A 866 43.07 11.88 -19.87
C VAL A 866 43.70 11.14 -18.70
N LYS A 867 43.58 11.65 -17.47
CA LYS A 867 44.14 11.00 -16.26
C LYS A 867 43.58 9.59 -16.06
N VAL A 868 42.28 9.40 -16.24
CA VAL A 868 41.65 8.07 -16.12
C VAL A 868 42.21 7.10 -17.17
N LEU A 869 42.45 7.57 -18.39
CA LEU A 869 43.03 6.76 -19.46
C LEU A 869 44.52 6.45 -19.22
N GLU A 870 45.29 7.37 -18.61
CA GLU A 870 46.67 7.11 -18.17
C GLU A 870 46.73 5.98 -17.13
N ASP A 871 45.85 6.01 -16.14
CA ASP A 871 45.77 4.97 -15.11
C ASP A 871 45.45 3.61 -15.73
N LEU A 872 44.58 3.60 -16.76
CA LEU A 872 44.23 2.41 -17.53
C LEU A 872 45.41 1.87 -18.36
N VAL A 873 46.24 2.75 -18.92
CA VAL A 873 47.48 2.37 -19.61
C VAL A 873 48.45 1.74 -18.61
N MET A 874 48.66 2.35 -17.45
CA MET A 874 49.55 1.81 -16.41
C MET A 874 49.09 0.42 -15.93
N GLU A 875 47.79 0.19 -15.78
CA GLU A 875 47.23 -1.11 -15.44
C GLU A 875 47.45 -2.15 -16.55
N GLY A 876 47.19 -1.77 -17.81
CA GLY A 876 47.40 -2.65 -18.96
C GLY A 876 48.86 -3.08 -19.09
N GLU A 877 49.80 -2.19 -18.83
CA GLU A 877 51.23 -2.46 -18.86
C GLU A 877 51.69 -3.40 -17.75
N LYS A 878 51.16 -3.21 -16.52
CA LYS A 878 51.37 -4.17 -15.43
C LYS A 878 50.86 -5.57 -15.77
N ALA A 879 49.83 -5.65 -16.60
CA ALA A 879 49.30 -6.89 -17.15
C ALA A 879 50.02 -7.40 -18.41
N GLY A 880 51.13 -6.77 -18.84
CA GLY A 880 51.93 -7.19 -20.00
C GLY A 880 51.40 -6.72 -21.36
N MET A 881 50.44 -5.79 -21.40
CA MET A 881 49.87 -5.25 -22.63
C MET A 881 50.59 -3.96 -23.05
N LYS A 882 50.80 -3.78 -24.37
CA LYS A 882 51.52 -2.60 -24.91
C LYS A 882 50.67 -1.32 -25.02
N MET A 883 49.34 -1.44 -25.03
CA MET A 883 48.37 -0.33 -25.11
C MET A 883 48.71 0.73 -26.18
N VAL A 884 49.13 0.29 -27.38
CA VAL A 884 49.75 1.15 -28.41
C VAL A 884 48.80 2.23 -28.90
N ALA A 885 47.56 1.87 -29.23
CA ALA A 885 46.57 2.82 -29.73
C ALA A 885 46.10 3.78 -28.63
N LEU A 886 45.92 3.29 -27.40
CA LEU A 886 45.53 4.14 -26.27
C LEU A 886 46.63 5.16 -25.91
N ARG A 887 47.90 4.74 -25.86
CA ARG A 887 49.05 5.64 -25.67
C ARG A 887 49.13 6.72 -26.75
N GLU A 888 48.88 6.34 -28.00
CA GLU A 888 48.89 7.26 -29.13
C GLU A 888 47.80 8.35 -28.98
N ILE A 889 46.60 7.98 -28.49
CA ILE A 889 45.53 8.94 -28.16
C ILE A 889 45.97 9.88 -27.03
N LEU A 890 46.53 9.34 -25.94
CA LEU A 890 46.95 10.15 -24.79
C LEU A 890 48.03 11.18 -25.16
N ARG A 891 49.05 10.76 -25.91
CA ARG A 891 50.12 11.65 -26.40
C ARG A 891 49.58 12.77 -27.31
N ARG A 892 48.50 12.54 -28.05
CA ARG A 892 47.82 13.60 -28.83
C ARG A 892 47.00 14.52 -27.92
N ALA A 893 46.33 13.96 -26.92
CA ALA A 893 45.49 14.70 -25.99
C ALA A 893 46.31 15.60 -25.05
N GLU A 894 47.53 15.20 -24.68
CA GLU A 894 48.49 16.03 -23.91
C GLU A 894 48.77 17.38 -24.58
N ARG A 895 48.77 17.44 -25.92
CA ARG A 895 48.96 18.69 -26.67
C ARG A 895 47.77 19.64 -26.49
N ILE A 896 46.54 19.12 -26.53
CA ILE A 896 45.32 19.90 -26.29
C ILE A 896 45.31 20.44 -24.85
N VAL A 897 45.65 19.57 -23.89
CA VAL A 897 45.75 19.95 -22.47
C VAL A 897 46.83 21.02 -22.24
N GLY A 898 47.95 20.96 -22.98
CA GLY A 898 49.04 21.93 -22.92
C GLY A 898 48.74 23.27 -23.60
N ASP A 899 48.12 23.25 -24.77
CA ASP A 899 47.74 24.45 -25.53
C ASP A 899 46.67 25.29 -24.79
N GLU A 900 45.76 24.65 -24.06
CA GLU A 900 44.79 25.34 -23.19
C GLU A 900 45.44 26.03 -21.97
N VAL A 901 46.54 25.50 -21.44
CA VAL A 901 47.29 26.14 -20.35
C VAL A 901 48.02 27.39 -20.86
N ALA A 902 48.47 27.39 -22.12
CA ALA A 902 49.05 28.56 -22.76
C ALA A 902 48.02 29.64 -23.13
N ALA A 903 46.75 29.28 -23.35
CA ALA A 903 45.66 30.22 -23.64
C ALA A 903 44.93 30.77 -22.40
N SER A 904 45.19 30.22 -21.21
CA SER A 904 44.60 30.64 -19.93
C SER A 904 45.57 31.40 -19.00
N HIS A 905 46.81 31.60 -19.46
CA HIS A 905 47.77 32.59 -18.97
C HIS A 905 47.80 33.80 -19.91
#